data_AF-A0A4Q7TYI3-F1
#
_entry.id   AF-A0A4Q7TYI3-F1
#
_cell.length_a   1.000
_cell.length_b   1.000
_cell.length_c   1.000
_cell.angle_alpha   90.00
_cell.angle_beta   90.00
_cell.angle_gamma   90.00
#
_symmetry.space_group_name_H-M   'P 1'
#
loop_
_entity.id
_entity.type
_entity.pdbx_description
1 polymer ?
#
loop_
_entity_poly.entity_id
_entity_poly.type
_entity_poly.pdbx_seq_one_letter_code
_entity_poly.pdbx_strand_id
1 'polypeptide(L)'
;MGYSGVAETRQRRAGSNGAGRRRGAAIAAVAAVAIGLLGATPALADQSAGVSDGAEAAAVDTPAPVSLRWRAIDAAGALQSGVSFEVSGPLNTADAVAGRAPITALLTDNAGEPDYVGLDLDPTPGAFEITSLVDAGDPARTHELAAGDAVQIRMTATAAGETPDAAAQTITVPGSTDDPIPQLTIPAAGETATSAPAAPESATPETAAPQEDPAPEAPSDAAGDPAPAARAAASAAEITPLALGPDGPGVVAPYVYWTTVDGNGALLPGATFELAGPRQNGNSWTRTVTVTDCVSAPCTGADRDPDPGEFQVKFLTPATNPTANGVSTNSVYRVRQIAAPAGYTLSDTAWRVTPSSGNGNTGNWGGTTYNFGAYTTAAIPPAKIVVKTGGDRTGTTGVTTLAGVELFLYTGTSAPSSTRPDGVSGVAAGWARCVSDANGECTFNVPATQSGGANRDARYWVVQRPEGAPAGWFTNTSLRTGDGSGAGDSTVYRFRTGTQLRSGQLYSSAQQFMYAPDSEDATASGGVWAQSRVNPTAPQGCGIDVALILDLSGSVGDSVTALRSASDTFVDSLVGTQSRMSLFSFSTSSPATLASQNYPALTSVSTQAQATSFKSRYAGWGSDGGTNWDRGLGVAATAAATNPYDIAVVITDGNPTYYGTGPSGPGNASRFIETENGIFSANALKQTGTRVIAFGVGAGATGANNALNLRAISGPTAGTDYFQTSNYSTVGSLLRQLALGACESQLTVTKMIVPNTAPAGSIAGAQPAVGGWEFTASNPGPGMTLPSTPVRATQNDGTGTITFPFSFAGGTTSAGVTVTETQQAGYTLQPVNGSNAVCTNLVTGAGVVPTGNPVNGFTVQVPNGQTVNCMVYNRAAPQTSTVTVDKTWRVLDGSGTAIGTYNIPGDEGSLPEGLTGQLTLTGPAAAGATNQDWGVVRPNYQAGGNLSINETTGIDQTLLPGCTLMSSALTQRGTTTLNETLPYATTLAPGPNTFTITNTVTCTTTLTLLKSVEDGTASPANWDLRANGGTTPQTFTVSGSNARSAGNTFAVTADHDYELSELPHDPAAPLAYLLDRVEFCVPNAATTGGCDWSRVDEAAPVSVGVGEHAVYRFVNRSAPALEVPLTGGLSSDALGIAGAGIAGLALLLGAVTWTRRRRHTEPSA
;
A
#
# COMPACT_ATOMS: atom_id res chain seq x y z
N MET A 1 -6.72 61.90 0.51
CA MET A 1 -7.44 60.60 0.54
C MET A 1 -6.36 59.55 0.31
N GLY A 2 -5.91 58.72 1.25
CA GLY A 2 -6.46 58.34 2.58
C GLY A 2 -7.26 57.04 2.47
N TYR A 3 -7.19 56.04 3.36
CA TYR A 3 -6.50 55.84 4.67
C TYR A 3 -6.33 54.32 4.91
N SER A 4 -5.55 53.73 5.83
CA SER A 4 -4.29 54.07 6.57
C SER A 4 -3.97 52.85 7.49
N GLY A 5 -2.76 52.52 7.94
CA GLY A 5 -1.44 53.15 7.80
C GLY A 5 -0.37 52.34 8.59
N VAL A 6 0.92 52.69 8.44
CA VAL A 6 2.07 51.97 9.04
C VAL A 6 2.94 52.94 9.87
N ALA A 7 3.41 52.51 11.05
CA ALA A 7 4.36 53.22 11.92
C ALA A 7 4.83 52.30 13.08
N GLU A 8 6.00 52.44 13.72
CA GLU A 8 7.32 52.92 13.24
C GLU A 8 8.45 52.47 14.23
N THR A 9 9.64 53.04 14.10
CA THR A 9 10.94 52.69 14.71
C THR A 9 11.14 52.83 16.24
N ARG A 10 11.97 51.91 16.78
CA ARG A 10 13.09 52.07 17.74
C ARG A 10 12.95 52.87 19.09
N GLN A 11 13.50 52.21 20.12
CA GLN A 11 14.41 52.72 21.19
C GLN A 11 13.91 53.35 22.53
N ARG A 12 14.38 52.69 23.61
CA ARG A 12 15.03 53.23 24.84
C ARG A 12 14.27 54.15 25.83
N ARG A 13 13.99 53.57 27.02
CA ARG A 13 14.20 54.06 28.42
C ARG A 13 13.64 52.94 29.35
N ALA A 14 14.00 52.73 30.62
CA ALA A 14 15.11 53.07 31.53
C ALA A 14 15.06 51.98 32.66
N GLY A 15 15.92 51.82 33.67
CA GLY A 15 17.14 52.51 34.11
C GLY A 15 17.27 52.43 35.65
N SER A 16 18.43 51.97 36.15
CA SER A 16 18.92 51.99 37.55
C SER A 16 18.45 50.93 38.59
N ASN A 17 19.46 50.29 39.20
CA ASN A 17 19.75 50.08 40.64
C ASN A 17 18.71 49.45 41.60
N GLY A 18 19.09 48.57 42.56
CA GLY A 18 20.40 47.95 42.85
C GLY A 18 20.51 47.25 44.23
N ALA A 19 21.68 46.67 44.52
CA ALA A 19 22.21 46.28 45.86
C ALA A 19 21.53 45.19 46.75
N GLY A 20 21.87 43.91 46.52
CA GLY A 20 22.78 43.11 47.39
C GLY A 20 22.42 42.55 48.80
N ARG A 21 22.75 41.24 48.99
CA ARG A 21 23.20 40.53 50.24
C ARG A 21 22.19 40.36 51.43
N ARG A 22 22.22 39.31 52.29
CA ARG A 22 22.75 37.90 52.31
C ARG A 22 22.31 37.19 53.65
N ARG A 23 22.25 35.84 53.71
CA ARG A 23 22.07 34.95 54.93
C ARG A 23 20.64 34.92 55.54
N GLY A 24 20.18 33.91 56.31
CA GLY A 24 20.71 32.57 56.70
C GLY A 24 21.09 32.42 58.20
N ALA A 25 20.98 31.27 58.91
CA ALA A 25 20.43 29.92 58.62
C ALA A 25 20.33 29.02 59.91
N ALA A 26 19.67 27.84 59.87
CA ALA A 26 19.59 26.78 60.92
C ALA A 26 19.34 25.38 60.29
N ILE A 27 19.61 24.15 60.80
CA ILE A 27 20.00 23.54 62.12
C ILE A 27 18.81 23.02 62.99
N ALA A 28 18.73 21.78 63.54
CA ALA A 28 19.36 20.45 63.27
C ALA A 28 18.70 19.27 64.09
N ALA A 29 19.09 18.01 63.82
CA ALA A 29 19.03 16.78 64.67
C ALA A 29 17.70 15.94 64.76
N VAL A 30 17.64 14.59 65.03
CA VAL A 30 18.58 13.41 64.99
C VAL A 30 17.82 12.04 65.10
N ALA A 31 18.36 10.94 64.52
CA ALA A 31 18.22 9.47 64.82
C ALA A 31 16.96 8.57 64.53
N ALA A 32 17.23 7.47 63.77
CA ALA A 32 17.01 6.02 64.07
C ALA A 32 15.70 5.19 63.79
N VAL A 33 15.84 4.23 62.84
CA VAL A 33 15.53 2.74 62.93
C VAL A 33 14.11 2.14 62.67
N ALA A 34 14.13 0.99 61.94
CA ALA A 34 13.12 -0.11 61.81
C ALA A 34 11.83 0.06 60.95
N ILE A 35 11.15 -1.00 60.46
CA ILE A 35 11.56 -2.21 59.67
C ILE A 35 10.32 -2.99 59.13
N GLY A 36 10.43 -3.63 57.96
CA GLY A 36 9.62 -4.79 57.51
C GLY A 36 8.58 -4.55 56.39
N LEU A 37 8.15 -5.57 55.62
CA LEU A 37 8.60 -6.98 55.49
C LEU A 37 7.94 -7.63 54.24
N LEU A 38 8.68 -8.48 53.49
CA LEU A 38 8.21 -9.44 52.44
C LEU A 38 7.58 -8.85 51.14
N GLY A 39 7.67 -9.51 49.97
CA GLY A 39 8.46 -10.71 49.64
C GLY A 39 8.20 -11.29 48.24
N ALA A 40 9.21 -11.99 47.71
CA ALA A 40 9.19 -13.01 46.64
C ALA A 40 8.43 -12.78 45.32
N THR A 41 9.16 -12.58 44.22
CA THR A 41 8.89 -13.30 42.97
C THR A 41 9.51 -14.70 43.05
N PRO A 42 8.76 -15.79 42.83
CA PRO A 42 9.34 -17.13 42.81
C PRO A 42 10.00 -17.41 41.46
N ALA A 43 11.27 -17.83 41.49
CA ALA A 43 11.80 -18.66 40.42
C ALA A 43 11.21 -20.07 40.57
N LEU A 44 10.75 -20.68 39.47
CA LEU A 44 10.57 -22.12 39.39
C LEU A 44 11.78 -22.72 38.67
N ALA A 45 12.30 -23.80 39.24
CA ALA A 45 13.56 -24.38 38.82
C ALA A 45 13.41 -25.29 37.59
N ASP A 46 14.49 -25.39 36.82
CA ASP A 46 14.74 -26.55 35.98
C ASP A 46 14.87 -27.80 36.88
N GLN A 47 14.02 -28.80 36.64
CA GLN A 47 14.25 -30.17 37.08
C GLN A 47 13.89 -31.12 35.95
N SER A 48 14.86 -31.94 35.55
CA SER A 48 14.71 -32.97 34.56
C SER A 48 13.92 -34.18 35.09
N ALA A 49 12.89 -34.57 34.35
CA ALA A 49 12.27 -35.88 34.42
C ALA A 49 12.25 -36.47 33.00
N GLY A 50 12.76 -37.68 32.82
CA GLY A 50 13.00 -38.26 31.49
C GLY A 50 11.72 -38.71 30.79
N VAL A 51 11.69 -38.57 29.47
CA VAL A 51 10.74 -39.27 28.60
C VAL A 51 11.33 -40.64 28.26
N SER A 52 10.58 -41.71 28.50
CA SER A 52 10.92 -43.09 28.16
C SER A 52 10.53 -43.44 26.73
N ASP A 53 11.25 -44.39 26.11
CA ASP A 53 10.85 -44.99 24.83
C ASP A 53 9.42 -45.55 24.86
N GLY A 54 8.68 -45.38 23.75
CA GLY A 54 7.29 -45.79 23.60
C GLY A 54 6.97 -46.21 22.16
N ALA A 55 6.80 -47.52 21.96
CA ALA A 55 6.74 -48.22 20.67
C ALA A 55 5.71 -47.73 19.63
N GLU A 56 5.96 -48.10 18.37
CA GLU A 56 5.01 -48.03 17.26
C GLU A 56 3.72 -48.83 17.54
N ALA A 57 2.60 -48.38 16.97
CA ALA A 57 1.34 -49.12 16.92
C ALA A 57 0.89 -49.28 15.46
N ALA A 58 0.50 -50.51 15.08
CA ALA A 58 0.14 -50.84 13.70
C ALA A 58 -1.29 -50.42 13.34
N ALA A 59 -1.53 -50.16 12.05
CA ALA A 59 -2.86 -49.86 11.52
C ALA A 59 -3.78 -51.09 11.53
N VAL A 60 -5.09 -50.84 11.65
CA VAL A 60 -6.16 -51.83 11.52
C VAL A 60 -6.91 -51.57 10.21
N ASP A 61 -7.17 -52.63 9.46
CA ASP A 61 -7.85 -52.59 8.18
C ASP A 61 -9.38 -52.60 8.37
N THR A 62 -10.09 -51.69 7.68
CA THR A 62 -11.56 -51.53 7.78
C THR A 62 -12.21 -51.73 6.41
N PRO A 63 -13.27 -52.54 6.30
CA PRO A 63 -13.94 -52.77 5.02
C PRO A 63 -14.56 -51.47 4.47
N ALA A 64 -14.59 -51.35 3.15
CA ALA A 64 -15.17 -50.20 2.46
C ALA A 64 -16.67 -50.04 2.76
N PRO A 65 -17.20 -48.81 2.80
CA PRO A 65 -18.63 -48.57 3.02
C PRO A 65 -19.48 -49.07 1.84
N VAL A 66 -20.71 -49.48 2.14
CA VAL A 66 -21.72 -49.83 1.12
C VAL A 66 -22.34 -48.54 0.59
N SER A 67 -22.49 -48.43 -0.72
CA SER A 67 -23.18 -47.32 -1.38
C SER A 67 -24.37 -47.80 -2.20
N LEU A 68 -25.35 -46.92 -2.39
CA LEU A 68 -26.42 -47.05 -3.36
C LEU A 68 -26.12 -46.14 -4.54
N ARG A 69 -26.24 -46.67 -5.77
CA ARG A 69 -26.03 -45.92 -7.01
C ARG A 69 -27.22 -46.08 -7.94
N TRP A 70 -27.51 -45.06 -8.74
CA TRP A 70 -28.44 -45.16 -9.87
C TRP A 70 -28.06 -44.19 -10.99
N ARG A 71 -28.77 -44.27 -12.13
CA ARG A 71 -28.59 -43.38 -13.27
C ARG A 71 -29.93 -42.85 -13.77
N ALA A 72 -30.03 -41.54 -13.93
CA ALA A 72 -31.17 -40.85 -14.53
C ALA A 72 -30.95 -40.72 -16.04
N ILE A 73 -31.84 -41.33 -16.83
CA ILE A 73 -31.73 -41.44 -18.29
C ILE A 73 -32.99 -40.95 -18.99
N ASP A 74 -32.89 -40.52 -20.25
CA ASP A 74 -34.06 -40.30 -21.10
C ASP A 74 -34.62 -41.62 -21.69
N ALA A 75 -35.69 -41.51 -22.49
CA ALA A 75 -36.31 -42.63 -23.19
C ALA A 75 -35.43 -43.26 -24.29
N ALA A 76 -34.29 -42.65 -24.65
CA ALA A 76 -33.29 -43.20 -25.55
C ALA A 76 -32.09 -43.86 -24.81
N GLY A 77 -32.05 -43.75 -23.48
CA GLY A 77 -30.99 -44.29 -22.63
C GLY A 77 -29.80 -43.35 -22.39
N ALA A 78 -29.88 -42.08 -22.79
CA ALA A 78 -28.84 -41.09 -22.56
C ALA A 78 -28.99 -40.46 -21.16
N LEU A 79 -27.87 -40.33 -20.43
CA LEU A 79 -27.81 -39.68 -19.12
C LEU A 79 -28.28 -38.22 -19.19
N GLN A 80 -29.02 -37.77 -18.18
CA GLN A 80 -29.59 -36.42 -18.12
C GLN A 80 -29.08 -35.68 -16.89
N SER A 81 -28.42 -34.54 -17.12
CA SER A 81 -27.80 -33.72 -16.08
C SER A 81 -28.79 -32.79 -15.38
N GLY A 82 -28.58 -32.51 -14.09
CA GLY A 82 -29.25 -31.43 -13.35
C GLY A 82 -30.67 -31.78 -12.89
N VAL A 83 -30.94 -33.05 -12.62
CA VAL A 83 -32.22 -33.52 -12.04
C VAL A 83 -32.14 -33.62 -10.52
N SER A 84 -33.30 -33.56 -9.85
CA SER A 84 -33.42 -33.74 -8.40
C SER A 84 -34.30 -34.92 -8.03
N PHE A 85 -33.96 -35.57 -6.92
CA PHE A 85 -34.68 -36.70 -6.35
C PHE A 85 -34.99 -36.50 -4.87
N GLU A 86 -36.14 -37.00 -4.43
CA GLU A 86 -36.47 -37.32 -3.05
C GLU A 86 -36.18 -38.81 -2.81
N VAL A 87 -35.38 -39.12 -1.80
CA VAL A 87 -35.04 -40.49 -1.41
C VAL A 87 -35.51 -40.72 0.02
N SER A 88 -36.53 -41.57 0.17
CA SER A 88 -37.10 -41.94 1.47
C SER A 88 -36.60 -43.31 1.91
N GLY A 89 -35.90 -43.36 3.04
CA GLY A 89 -35.27 -44.57 3.57
C GLY A 89 -36.20 -45.47 4.37
N PRO A 90 -35.75 -46.68 4.74
CA PRO A 90 -36.46 -47.50 5.73
C PRO A 90 -36.49 -46.78 7.10
N LEU A 91 -37.52 -47.07 7.90
CA LEU A 91 -37.57 -46.60 9.28
C LEU A 91 -36.46 -47.27 10.09
N ASN A 92 -35.51 -46.50 10.61
CA ASN A 92 -34.60 -46.99 11.65
C ASN A 92 -35.44 -47.47 12.85
N THR A 93 -34.96 -48.50 13.55
CA THR A 93 -35.76 -49.22 14.56
C THR A 93 -36.12 -48.37 15.78
N ALA A 94 -35.39 -47.28 16.05
CA ALA A 94 -35.72 -46.33 17.12
C ALA A 94 -36.89 -45.41 16.72
N ASP A 95 -36.85 -44.82 15.52
CA ASP A 95 -37.93 -43.97 15.00
C ASP A 95 -39.22 -44.75 14.73
N ALA A 96 -39.11 -46.02 14.33
CA ALA A 96 -40.26 -46.94 14.24
C ALA A 96 -40.96 -47.14 15.60
N VAL A 97 -40.19 -47.34 16.68
CA VAL A 97 -40.72 -47.45 18.06
C VAL A 97 -41.25 -46.11 18.58
N ALA A 98 -40.71 -44.98 18.10
CA ALA A 98 -41.20 -43.63 18.39
C ALA A 98 -42.41 -43.19 17.54
N GLY A 99 -42.87 -44.00 16.57
CA GLY A 99 -44.02 -43.69 15.71
C GLY A 99 -43.79 -42.52 14.75
N ARG A 100 -42.54 -42.27 14.35
CA ARG A 100 -42.13 -41.15 13.47
C ARG A 100 -42.23 -41.51 11.98
N ALA A 101 -42.13 -40.49 11.13
CA ALA A 101 -42.06 -40.66 9.68
C ALA A 101 -40.67 -41.17 9.21
N PRO A 102 -40.58 -41.85 8.06
CA PRO A 102 -39.30 -42.25 7.46
C PRO A 102 -38.38 -41.05 7.18
N ILE A 103 -37.07 -41.28 7.24
CA ILE A 103 -36.08 -40.26 6.86
C ILE A 103 -36.19 -40.00 5.36
N THR A 104 -36.39 -38.74 4.99
CA THR A 104 -36.63 -38.33 3.61
C THR A 104 -35.63 -37.26 3.20
N ALA A 105 -34.72 -37.64 2.31
CA ALA A 105 -33.61 -36.82 1.84
C ALA A 105 -33.93 -36.17 0.49
N LEU A 106 -33.42 -34.97 0.25
CA LEU A 106 -33.46 -34.30 -1.06
C LEU A 106 -32.05 -34.27 -1.66
N LEU A 107 -31.94 -34.71 -2.90
CA LEU A 107 -30.70 -34.79 -3.68
C LEU A 107 -30.87 -33.99 -4.98
N THR A 108 -29.78 -33.40 -5.44
CA THR A 108 -29.65 -32.80 -6.77
C THR A 108 -28.35 -33.31 -7.37
N ASP A 109 -28.40 -33.65 -8.67
CA ASP A 109 -27.26 -34.06 -9.47
C ASP A 109 -26.08 -33.08 -9.33
N ASN A 110 -24.91 -33.60 -8.97
CA ASN A 110 -23.67 -32.86 -8.76
C ASN A 110 -22.78 -32.80 -10.03
N ALA A 111 -23.34 -33.07 -11.21
CA ALA A 111 -22.76 -33.00 -12.55
C ALA A 111 -21.57 -32.02 -12.71
N GLY A 112 -20.35 -32.53 -12.63
CA GLY A 112 -19.12 -31.76 -12.85
C GLY A 112 -18.53 -31.05 -11.60
N GLU A 113 -19.10 -31.25 -10.41
CA GLU A 113 -18.59 -30.75 -9.13
C GLU A 113 -17.98 -31.90 -8.29
N PRO A 114 -16.72 -32.31 -8.54
CA PRO A 114 -16.11 -33.48 -7.87
C PRO A 114 -15.83 -33.30 -6.37
N ASP A 115 -15.93 -32.07 -5.86
CA ASP A 115 -15.80 -31.72 -4.44
C ASP A 115 -17.16 -31.25 -3.84
N TYR A 116 -18.28 -31.66 -4.44
CA TYR A 116 -19.64 -31.26 -4.03
C TYR A 116 -19.95 -31.62 -2.57
N VAL A 117 -20.46 -30.64 -1.80
CA VAL A 117 -20.86 -30.84 -0.40
C VAL A 117 -22.38 -30.99 -0.32
N GLY A 118 -22.86 -32.16 -0.75
CA GLY A 118 -24.22 -32.62 -0.58
C GLY A 118 -24.26 -34.12 -0.36
N LEU A 119 -25.41 -34.76 -0.60
CA LEU A 119 -25.57 -36.20 -0.38
C LEU A 119 -25.04 -37.07 -1.54
N ASP A 120 -25.02 -36.51 -2.75
CA ASP A 120 -24.55 -37.20 -3.95
C ASP A 120 -23.02 -37.12 -4.10
N LEU A 121 -22.41 -38.23 -4.49
CA LEU A 121 -20.96 -38.47 -4.50
C LEU A 121 -20.41 -38.86 -5.89
N ASP A 122 -21.24 -39.02 -6.93
CA ASP A 122 -20.79 -39.39 -8.29
C ASP A 122 -20.93 -38.21 -9.27
N PRO A 123 -19.91 -37.34 -9.46
CA PRO A 123 -19.94 -36.14 -10.32
C PRO A 123 -20.11 -36.42 -11.82
N THR A 124 -20.40 -37.66 -12.21
CA THR A 124 -20.77 -38.05 -13.57
C THR A 124 -22.20 -37.57 -13.87
N PRO A 125 -22.44 -36.65 -14.82
CA PRO A 125 -23.75 -36.05 -15.01
C PRO A 125 -24.87 -37.07 -15.21
N GLY A 126 -25.94 -36.97 -14.41
CA GLY A 126 -27.06 -37.91 -14.40
C GLY A 126 -26.78 -39.28 -13.76
N ALA A 127 -25.62 -39.49 -13.15
CA ALA A 127 -25.40 -40.58 -12.19
C ALA A 127 -25.57 -40.06 -10.76
N PHE A 128 -25.79 -40.98 -9.83
CA PHE A 128 -25.92 -40.68 -8.40
C PHE A 128 -25.22 -41.77 -7.59
N GLU A 129 -24.55 -41.40 -6.50
CA GLU A 129 -24.00 -42.32 -5.49
C GLU A 129 -24.17 -41.77 -4.07
N ILE A 130 -24.77 -42.55 -3.17
CA ILE A 130 -24.97 -42.17 -1.77
C ILE A 130 -24.57 -43.29 -0.80
N THR A 131 -24.04 -42.93 0.37
CA THR A 131 -23.72 -43.85 1.48
C THR A 131 -24.63 -43.67 2.71
N SER A 132 -25.35 -42.55 2.78
CA SER A 132 -26.26 -42.24 3.89
C SER A 132 -27.40 -41.33 3.43
N LEU A 133 -28.44 -41.24 4.27
CA LEU A 133 -29.57 -40.33 4.12
C LEU A 133 -29.55 -39.33 5.27
N VAL A 134 -29.91 -38.08 4.97
CA VAL A 134 -30.11 -36.99 5.94
C VAL A 134 -31.50 -36.42 5.72
N ASP A 135 -32.30 -36.27 6.78
CA ASP A 135 -33.68 -35.80 6.67
C ASP A 135 -33.75 -34.32 6.29
N ALA A 136 -34.49 -34.00 5.23
CA ALA A 136 -34.61 -32.63 4.71
C ALA A 136 -35.41 -31.69 5.62
N GLY A 137 -36.21 -32.22 6.57
CA GLY A 137 -36.93 -31.45 7.58
C GLY A 137 -36.21 -31.34 8.92
N ASP A 138 -35.33 -32.29 9.25
CA ASP A 138 -34.53 -32.30 10.48
C ASP A 138 -33.13 -32.90 10.22
N PRO A 139 -32.13 -32.09 9.81
CA PRO A 139 -30.79 -32.59 9.45
C PRO A 139 -30.01 -33.27 10.58
N ALA A 140 -30.52 -33.29 11.81
CA ALA A 140 -29.97 -34.11 12.90
C ALA A 140 -30.39 -35.60 12.82
N ARG A 141 -31.36 -35.94 11.96
CA ARG A 141 -31.77 -37.32 11.67
C ARG A 141 -31.02 -37.85 10.45
N THR A 142 -30.12 -38.80 10.68
CA THR A 142 -29.32 -39.45 9.63
C THR A 142 -29.48 -40.98 9.70
N HIS A 143 -29.21 -41.65 8.58
CA HIS A 143 -29.19 -43.11 8.46
C HIS A 143 -28.11 -43.55 7.48
N GLU A 144 -27.13 -44.32 7.94
CA GLU A 144 -26.12 -44.96 7.07
C GLU A 144 -26.74 -46.17 6.37
N LEU A 145 -26.54 -46.31 5.06
CA LEU A 145 -27.20 -47.34 4.26
C LEU A 145 -26.53 -48.71 4.46
N ALA A 146 -27.35 -49.72 4.72
CA ALA A 146 -26.91 -51.12 4.83
C ALA A 146 -27.35 -51.94 3.61
N ALA A 147 -26.54 -52.92 3.22
CA ALA A 147 -26.90 -53.88 2.18
C ALA A 147 -28.24 -54.59 2.52
N GLY A 148 -29.22 -54.50 1.63
CA GLY A 148 -30.59 -54.98 1.86
C GLY A 148 -31.60 -53.94 2.36
N ASP A 149 -31.19 -52.71 2.69
CA ASP A 149 -32.12 -51.60 2.95
C ASP A 149 -33.00 -51.34 1.71
N ALA A 150 -34.30 -51.11 1.91
CA ALA A 150 -35.23 -50.79 0.83
C ALA A 150 -35.59 -49.30 0.89
N VAL A 151 -35.11 -48.53 -0.10
CA VAL A 151 -35.39 -47.09 -0.23
C VAL A 151 -36.45 -46.85 -1.32
N GLN A 152 -37.15 -45.72 -1.24
CA GLN A 152 -38.03 -45.21 -2.28
C GLN A 152 -37.37 -44.00 -2.93
N ILE A 153 -37.16 -44.03 -4.25
CA ILE A 153 -36.63 -42.89 -5.02
C ILE A 153 -37.76 -42.29 -5.86
N ARG A 154 -38.02 -40.98 -5.69
CA ARG A 154 -38.99 -40.21 -6.47
C ARG A 154 -38.32 -39.00 -7.09
N MET A 155 -38.59 -38.72 -8.36
CA MET A 155 -38.08 -37.51 -9.03
C MET A 155 -38.84 -36.28 -8.52
N THR A 156 -38.12 -35.21 -8.19
CA THR A 156 -38.69 -33.94 -7.71
C THR A 156 -38.49 -32.79 -8.67
N ALA A 157 -37.42 -32.78 -9.46
CA ALA A 157 -37.22 -31.78 -10.51
C ALA A 157 -36.51 -32.36 -11.74
N THR A 158 -36.86 -31.86 -12.92
CA THR A 158 -36.04 -31.99 -14.14
C THR A 158 -35.05 -30.82 -14.26
N ALA A 159 -34.10 -30.92 -15.21
CA ALA A 159 -33.17 -29.83 -15.54
C ALA A 159 -33.83 -28.50 -15.94
N ALA A 160 -35.12 -28.52 -16.32
CA ALA A 160 -35.91 -27.33 -16.63
C ALA A 160 -36.62 -26.72 -15.41
N GLY A 161 -36.49 -27.32 -14.22
CA GLY A 161 -37.18 -26.92 -12.99
C GLY A 161 -38.64 -27.37 -12.92
N GLU A 162 -39.09 -28.27 -13.81
CA GLU A 162 -40.44 -28.82 -13.77
C GLU A 162 -40.54 -29.93 -12.71
N THR A 163 -41.67 -30.00 -11.99
CA THR A 163 -41.98 -31.05 -11.01
C THR A 163 -42.86 -32.15 -11.66
N PRO A 164 -42.30 -33.22 -12.24
CA PRO A 164 -43.08 -34.29 -12.84
C PRO A 164 -43.81 -35.10 -11.76
N ASP A 165 -45.03 -35.56 -12.04
CA ASP A 165 -45.74 -36.49 -11.16
C ASP A 165 -45.21 -37.93 -11.34
N ALA A 166 -43.93 -38.12 -11.03
CA ALA A 166 -43.26 -39.40 -11.09
C ALA A 166 -43.71 -40.28 -9.91
N ALA A 167 -44.07 -41.53 -10.19
CA ALA A 167 -44.27 -42.53 -9.14
C ALA A 167 -42.93 -42.89 -8.48
N ALA A 168 -42.93 -43.04 -7.15
CA ALA A 168 -41.74 -43.48 -6.43
C ALA A 168 -41.40 -44.94 -6.78
N GLN A 169 -40.12 -45.23 -6.99
CA GLN A 169 -39.61 -46.57 -7.29
C GLN A 169 -38.86 -47.14 -6.08
N THR A 170 -39.18 -48.39 -5.71
CA THR A 170 -38.47 -49.09 -4.64
C THR A 170 -37.17 -49.69 -5.16
N ILE A 171 -36.05 -49.36 -4.53
CA ILE A 171 -34.73 -49.92 -4.84
C ILE A 171 -34.13 -50.49 -3.55
N THR A 172 -33.56 -51.69 -3.64
CA THR A 172 -32.82 -52.32 -2.55
C THR A 172 -31.34 -51.99 -2.67
N VAL A 173 -30.71 -51.55 -1.57
CA VAL A 173 -29.27 -51.29 -1.50
C VAL A 173 -28.50 -52.59 -1.80
N PRO A 174 -27.55 -52.59 -2.75
CA PRO A 174 -26.87 -53.80 -3.23
C PRO A 174 -25.99 -54.47 -2.16
N GLY A 175 -25.64 -55.73 -2.41
CA GLY A 175 -24.75 -56.52 -1.56
C GLY A 175 -23.28 -56.50 -2.00
N SER A 176 -23.01 -56.09 -3.25
CA SER A 176 -21.68 -55.94 -3.83
C SER A 176 -21.64 -54.76 -4.80
N THR A 177 -20.46 -54.17 -5.01
CA THR A 177 -20.23 -53.16 -6.07
C THR A 177 -20.36 -53.72 -7.49
N ASP A 178 -20.42 -55.04 -7.65
CA ASP A 178 -20.65 -55.73 -8.93
C ASP A 178 -22.15 -55.86 -9.29
N ASP A 179 -23.08 -55.49 -8.39
CA ASP A 179 -24.52 -55.54 -8.66
C ASP A 179 -24.93 -54.47 -9.71
N PRO A 180 -25.90 -54.77 -10.60
CA PRO A 180 -26.21 -53.90 -11.74
C PRO A 180 -26.89 -52.59 -11.32
N ILE A 181 -26.26 -51.46 -11.65
CA ILE A 181 -26.75 -50.10 -11.36
C ILE A 181 -28.15 -49.86 -11.97
N PRO A 182 -29.19 -49.57 -11.16
CA PRO A 182 -30.52 -49.23 -11.65
C PRO A 182 -30.56 -47.99 -12.54
N GLN A 183 -31.47 -47.99 -13.52
CA GLN A 183 -31.71 -46.86 -14.42
C GLN A 183 -33.15 -46.35 -14.24
N LEU A 184 -33.28 -45.06 -13.93
CA LEU A 184 -34.53 -44.34 -13.76
C LEU A 184 -34.80 -43.49 -15.01
N THR A 185 -35.83 -43.83 -15.77
CA THR A 185 -36.22 -43.09 -16.98
C THR A 185 -36.99 -41.81 -16.61
N ILE A 186 -36.50 -40.67 -17.10
CA ILE A 186 -37.12 -39.35 -17.01
C ILE A 186 -38.23 -39.25 -18.06
N PRO A 187 -39.46 -38.85 -17.69
CA PRO A 187 -40.52 -38.56 -18.65
C PRO A 187 -40.12 -37.39 -19.56
N ALA A 188 -40.37 -37.52 -20.87
CA ALA A 188 -40.20 -36.40 -21.79
C ALA A 188 -41.22 -35.29 -21.48
N ALA A 189 -40.77 -34.03 -21.44
CA ALA A 189 -41.60 -32.87 -21.17
C ALA A 189 -42.66 -32.67 -22.27
N GLY A 190 -43.87 -33.18 -22.04
CA GLY A 190 -45.02 -33.03 -22.95
C GLY A 190 -46.06 -34.16 -22.91
N GLU A 191 -45.69 -35.39 -22.58
CA GLU A 191 -46.64 -36.52 -22.60
C GLU A 191 -47.47 -36.64 -21.31
N THR A 192 -48.58 -35.91 -21.26
CA THR A 192 -49.66 -36.19 -20.30
C THR A 192 -50.47 -37.41 -20.73
N ALA A 193 -50.69 -38.35 -19.80
CA ALA A 193 -51.31 -39.63 -20.09
C ALA A 193 -52.73 -39.49 -20.69
N THR A 194 -52.88 -39.91 -21.94
CA THR A 194 -54.12 -39.68 -22.72
C THR A 194 -55.26 -40.58 -22.26
N SER A 195 -56.42 -39.98 -21.99
CA SER A 195 -57.71 -40.69 -22.02
C SER A 195 -58.55 -40.15 -23.18
N ALA A 196 -59.33 -41.03 -23.81
CA ALA A 196 -60.03 -40.76 -25.07
C ALA A 196 -61.40 -41.48 -25.08
N PRO A 197 -62.35 -41.17 -26.00
CA PRO A 197 -62.27 -40.17 -27.08
C PRO A 197 -63.47 -39.18 -27.14
N ALA A 198 -63.28 -38.08 -27.86
CA ALA A 198 -64.34 -37.38 -28.60
C ALA A 198 -63.73 -36.70 -29.84
N ALA A 199 -64.48 -36.58 -30.93
CA ALA A 199 -63.99 -36.08 -32.22
C ALA A 199 -65.07 -35.17 -32.89
N PRO A 200 -64.82 -34.57 -34.07
CA PRO A 200 -63.98 -33.38 -34.20
C PRO A 200 -64.69 -32.26 -35.00
N GLU A 201 -64.08 -31.07 -35.12
CA GLU A 201 -64.40 -30.14 -36.22
C GLU A 201 -63.18 -29.34 -36.69
N SER A 202 -63.24 -28.79 -37.90
CA SER A 202 -62.07 -28.63 -38.79
C SER A 202 -61.51 -27.20 -38.91
N ALA A 203 -60.21 -27.10 -39.20
CA ALA A 203 -59.61 -25.97 -39.92
C ALA A 203 -58.41 -26.44 -40.77
N THR A 204 -58.18 -25.79 -41.91
CA THR A 204 -57.20 -26.20 -42.96
C THR A 204 -55.98 -25.26 -42.98
N PRO A 205 -54.75 -25.75 -43.25
CA PRO A 205 -53.54 -24.91 -43.30
C PRO A 205 -53.26 -24.30 -44.68
N GLU A 206 -52.52 -23.18 -44.70
CA GLU A 206 -51.92 -22.55 -45.88
C GLU A 206 -50.52 -22.04 -45.46
N THR A 207 -49.45 -22.77 -45.77
CA THR A 207 -48.59 -22.70 -46.98
C THR A 207 -47.59 -21.53 -46.94
N ALA A 208 -46.30 -21.83 -47.13
CA ALA A 208 -45.19 -20.87 -47.06
C ALA A 208 -44.24 -20.98 -48.27
N ALA A 209 -43.62 -19.85 -48.67
CA ALA A 209 -42.43 -19.72 -49.55
C ALA A 209 -42.16 -18.22 -49.87
N PRO A 210 -40.97 -17.82 -50.35
CA PRO A 210 -39.63 -18.26 -49.95
C PRO A 210 -38.65 -17.09 -49.71
N GLN A 211 -37.39 -17.41 -49.44
CA GLN A 211 -36.22 -16.52 -49.29
C GLN A 211 -35.39 -16.46 -50.59
N GLU A 212 -34.60 -15.39 -50.80
CA GLU A 212 -33.56 -15.34 -51.85
C GLU A 212 -32.33 -14.52 -51.37
N ASP A 213 -31.13 -14.85 -51.84
CA ASP A 213 -29.82 -14.45 -51.24
C ASP A 213 -29.07 -13.30 -51.98
N PRO A 214 -28.10 -12.61 -51.34
CA PRO A 214 -27.39 -11.44 -51.89
C PRO A 214 -25.93 -11.69 -52.35
N ALA A 215 -25.43 -10.87 -53.28
CA ALA A 215 -24.00 -10.70 -53.62
C ALA A 215 -23.77 -9.49 -54.58
N PRO A 216 -22.54 -8.93 -54.75
CA PRO A 216 -21.46 -8.71 -53.77
C PRO A 216 -20.86 -7.26 -53.85
N GLU A 217 -19.84 -6.96 -53.04
CA GLU A 217 -19.13 -5.66 -52.96
C GLU A 217 -18.00 -5.46 -54.00
N ALA A 218 -17.52 -4.21 -54.18
CA ALA A 218 -16.10 -3.76 -54.08
C ALA A 218 -15.94 -2.24 -54.51
N PRO A 219 -14.76 -1.58 -54.46
CA PRO A 219 -14.26 -0.87 -53.26
C PRO A 219 -13.66 0.55 -53.50
N SER A 220 -13.37 1.36 -52.45
CA SER A 220 -12.09 2.12 -52.26
C SER A 220 -12.13 3.25 -51.19
N ASP A 221 -11.29 3.11 -50.17
CA ASP A 221 -10.32 4.07 -49.58
C ASP A 221 -10.59 5.58 -49.26
N ALA A 222 -10.14 5.92 -48.04
CA ALA A 222 -9.33 7.09 -47.64
C ALA A 222 -9.96 8.47 -47.24
N ALA A 223 -10.09 8.63 -45.91
CA ALA A 223 -9.56 9.73 -45.07
C ALA A 223 -10.08 11.19 -45.19
N GLY A 224 -10.60 11.71 -44.07
CA GLY A 224 -10.80 13.14 -43.78
C GLY A 224 -11.47 13.37 -42.41
N ASP A 225 -10.98 14.33 -41.62
CA ASP A 225 -11.51 14.63 -40.27
C ASP A 225 -12.90 15.31 -40.29
N PRO A 226 -13.77 15.09 -39.28
CA PRO A 226 -15.12 15.62 -39.24
C PRO A 226 -15.21 17.07 -38.75
N ALA A 227 -15.75 17.96 -39.59
CA ALA A 227 -16.29 19.26 -39.17
C ALA A 227 -17.67 19.09 -38.48
N PRO A 228 -18.10 20.01 -37.59
CA PRO A 228 -19.27 19.81 -36.74
C PRO A 228 -20.59 19.69 -37.52
N ALA A 229 -21.43 18.75 -37.11
CA ALA A 229 -22.65 18.39 -37.82
C ALA A 229 -23.68 19.53 -37.88
N ALA A 230 -23.87 20.08 -39.08
CA ALA A 230 -25.08 20.83 -39.41
C ALA A 230 -26.31 19.90 -39.28
N ARG A 231 -27.48 20.48 -38.99
CA ARG A 231 -28.75 19.73 -38.98
C ARG A 231 -28.97 19.11 -40.36
N ALA A 232 -29.24 17.80 -40.39
CA ALA A 232 -29.84 17.17 -41.56
C ALA A 232 -31.22 17.79 -41.80
N ALA A 233 -31.32 18.66 -42.81
CA ALA A 233 -32.59 18.97 -43.43
C ALA A 233 -33.13 17.68 -44.08
N ALA A 234 -34.45 17.52 -44.12
CA ALA A 234 -35.05 16.53 -45.02
C ALA A 234 -34.59 16.86 -46.45
N SER A 235 -34.31 15.83 -47.26
CA SER A 235 -33.68 15.98 -48.57
C SER A 235 -34.43 16.99 -49.45
N ALA A 236 -33.78 18.11 -49.75
CA ALA A 236 -34.22 18.96 -50.84
C ALA A 236 -34.11 18.15 -52.13
N ALA A 237 -35.24 17.74 -52.69
CA ALA A 237 -35.33 17.58 -54.13
C ALA A 237 -34.97 18.95 -54.74
N GLU A 238 -34.16 18.96 -55.79
CA GLU A 238 -33.60 20.19 -56.34
C GLU A 238 -34.66 20.96 -57.17
N ILE A 239 -35.65 21.53 -56.47
CA ILE A 239 -36.57 22.52 -57.01
C ILE A 239 -35.75 23.78 -57.24
N THR A 240 -35.33 23.96 -58.49
CA THR A 240 -34.77 25.22 -59.00
C THR A 240 -35.69 26.36 -58.55
N PRO A 241 -35.18 27.46 -57.96
CA PRO A 241 -36.02 28.57 -57.53
C PRO A 241 -36.79 29.17 -58.71
N LEU A 242 -38.06 28.78 -58.83
CA LEU A 242 -39.06 29.52 -59.59
C LEU A 242 -39.32 30.86 -58.89
N ALA A 243 -40.01 31.77 -59.56
CA ALA A 243 -39.88 33.20 -59.27
C ALA A 243 -40.32 33.57 -57.85
N LEU A 244 -39.69 34.60 -57.28
CA LEU A 244 -40.16 35.28 -56.07
C LEU A 244 -41.44 36.08 -56.38
N GLY A 245 -42.57 35.37 -56.48
CA GLY A 245 -43.89 35.91 -56.76
C GLY A 245 -44.95 34.81 -56.88
N PRO A 246 -46.22 35.14 -56.63
CA PRO A 246 -47.31 34.16 -56.59
C PRO A 246 -47.68 33.69 -58.01
N ASP A 247 -47.10 32.57 -58.44
CA ASP A 247 -47.25 32.02 -59.80
C ASP A 247 -48.36 30.95 -59.92
N GLY A 248 -49.25 30.87 -58.90
CA GLY A 248 -50.46 30.03 -58.86
C GLY A 248 -51.11 29.78 -60.24
N PRO A 249 -51.07 28.55 -60.77
CA PRO A 249 -51.08 28.32 -62.22
C PRO A 249 -52.40 28.70 -62.89
N GLY A 250 -52.32 29.66 -63.82
CA GLY A 250 -53.44 30.16 -64.62
C GLY A 250 -54.22 31.32 -64.00
N VAL A 251 -53.77 31.88 -62.86
CA VAL A 251 -54.49 32.96 -62.18
C VAL A 251 -54.16 34.34 -62.76
N VAL A 252 -55.10 34.88 -63.54
CA VAL A 252 -55.01 36.23 -64.12
C VAL A 252 -55.43 37.29 -63.09
N ALA A 253 -54.68 38.39 -63.01
CA ALA A 253 -55.02 39.57 -62.19
C ALA A 253 -56.42 40.16 -62.49
N PRO A 254 -57.05 40.94 -61.58
CA PRO A 254 -56.59 41.29 -60.24
C PRO A 254 -56.78 40.17 -59.21
N TYR A 255 -55.83 40.07 -58.27
CA TYR A 255 -55.84 39.18 -57.10
C TYR A 255 -55.08 39.85 -55.93
N VAL A 256 -55.23 39.32 -54.72
CA VAL A 256 -54.40 39.69 -53.56
C VAL A 256 -53.51 38.51 -53.16
N TYR A 257 -52.35 38.79 -52.57
CA TYR A 257 -51.42 37.77 -52.12
C TYR A 257 -50.65 38.18 -50.85
N TRP A 258 -50.03 37.21 -50.20
CA TRP A 258 -49.12 37.36 -49.06
C TRP A 258 -48.33 36.06 -48.85
N THR A 259 -47.41 36.07 -47.89
CA THR A 259 -46.66 34.86 -47.48
C THR A 259 -46.70 34.72 -45.96
N THR A 260 -46.51 33.50 -45.44
CA THR A 260 -46.24 33.25 -44.02
C THR A 260 -44.79 32.84 -43.87
N VAL A 261 -44.07 33.48 -42.95
CA VAL A 261 -42.63 33.23 -42.75
C VAL A 261 -42.27 33.04 -41.29
N ASP A 262 -41.14 32.39 -41.02
CA ASP A 262 -40.53 32.34 -39.70
C ASP A 262 -39.75 33.64 -39.36
N GLY A 263 -39.08 33.67 -38.21
CA GLY A 263 -38.25 34.81 -37.79
C GLY A 263 -37.00 35.06 -38.66
N ASN A 264 -36.64 34.14 -39.55
CA ASN A 264 -35.52 34.24 -40.49
C ASN A 264 -35.99 34.58 -41.92
N GLY A 265 -37.29 34.57 -42.19
CA GLY A 265 -37.88 34.81 -43.51
C GLY A 265 -38.15 33.55 -44.33
N ALA A 266 -37.98 32.34 -43.77
CA ALA A 266 -38.30 31.09 -44.46
C ALA A 266 -39.82 30.82 -44.47
N LEU A 267 -40.37 30.37 -45.59
CA LEU A 267 -41.80 30.10 -45.76
C LEU A 267 -42.33 29.01 -44.81
N LEU A 268 -43.58 29.14 -44.38
CA LEU A 268 -44.22 28.27 -43.39
C LEU A 268 -45.57 27.67 -43.84
N PRO A 269 -45.63 26.37 -44.17
CA PRO A 269 -46.88 25.69 -44.53
C PRO A 269 -47.90 25.56 -43.40
N GLY A 270 -49.16 25.51 -43.78
CA GLY A 270 -50.29 25.16 -42.93
C GLY A 270 -50.84 26.32 -42.10
N ALA A 271 -50.51 27.57 -42.45
CA ALA A 271 -51.12 28.73 -41.82
C ALA A 271 -52.61 28.86 -42.23
N THR A 272 -53.41 29.56 -41.42
CA THR A 272 -54.79 29.88 -41.81
C THR A 272 -55.10 31.34 -41.52
N PHE A 273 -55.65 32.00 -42.53
CA PHE A 273 -55.97 33.42 -42.54
C PHE A 273 -57.48 33.66 -42.63
N GLU A 274 -57.88 34.86 -42.25
CA GLU A 274 -59.20 35.39 -42.44
C GLU A 274 -59.10 36.60 -43.38
N LEU A 275 -59.72 36.51 -44.55
CA LEU A 275 -59.73 37.56 -45.58
C LEU A 275 -61.13 38.17 -45.67
N ALA A 276 -61.25 39.48 -45.43
CA ALA A 276 -62.52 40.19 -45.46
C ALA A 276 -62.56 41.24 -46.58
N GLY A 277 -63.65 41.22 -47.34
CA GLY A 277 -63.89 42.08 -48.49
C GLY A 277 -64.98 41.53 -49.43
N PRO A 278 -65.26 42.23 -50.55
CA PRO A 278 -64.91 43.63 -50.77
C PRO A 278 -65.58 44.54 -49.72
N ARG A 279 -65.04 45.73 -49.54
CA ARG A 279 -65.72 46.87 -48.91
C ARG A 279 -65.72 48.04 -49.89
N GLN A 280 -66.91 48.56 -50.21
CA GLN A 280 -67.12 49.55 -51.27
C GLN A 280 -67.88 50.81 -50.82
N ASN A 281 -68.72 50.72 -49.78
CA ASN A 281 -69.43 51.85 -49.18
C ASN A 281 -69.69 51.59 -47.70
N GLY A 282 -69.62 52.63 -46.86
CA GLY A 282 -70.21 52.71 -45.51
C GLY A 282 -70.21 51.45 -44.61
N ASN A 283 -69.08 51.20 -43.94
CA ASN A 283 -68.99 50.48 -42.64
C ASN A 283 -69.26 48.96 -42.55
N SER A 284 -69.60 48.23 -43.61
CA SER A 284 -69.62 46.75 -43.58
C SER A 284 -68.56 46.10 -44.48
N TRP A 285 -68.08 44.92 -44.07
CA TRP A 285 -67.28 44.03 -44.91
C TRP A 285 -68.26 43.03 -45.54
N THR A 286 -68.43 43.06 -46.86
CA THR A 286 -69.54 42.34 -47.52
C THR A 286 -69.45 40.83 -47.37
N ARG A 287 -68.23 40.29 -47.25
CA ARG A 287 -67.98 38.91 -46.82
C ARG A 287 -66.66 38.82 -46.05
N THR A 288 -66.55 37.78 -45.24
CA THR A 288 -65.30 37.30 -44.67
C THR A 288 -65.16 35.82 -44.99
N VAL A 289 -63.97 35.36 -45.35
CA VAL A 289 -63.69 33.94 -45.63
C VAL A 289 -62.38 33.46 -45.00
N THR A 290 -62.39 32.19 -44.60
CA THR A 290 -61.19 31.46 -44.19
C THR A 290 -60.36 31.13 -45.43
N VAL A 291 -59.06 31.38 -45.36
CA VAL A 291 -58.07 31.01 -46.38
C VAL A 291 -57.06 30.10 -45.70
N THR A 292 -57.15 28.81 -46.00
CA THR A 292 -56.18 27.79 -45.56
C THR A 292 -55.17 27.56 -46.67
N ASP A 293 -53.91 27.48 -46.27
CA ASP A 293 -52.72 27.20 -47.09
C ASP A 293 -52.92 26.04 -48.06
N CYS A 294 -52.63 26.25 -49.34
CA CYS A 294 -52.64 25.19 -50.34
C CYS A 294 -51.21 24.61 -50.55
N VAL A 295 -50.75 23.77 -49.62
CA VAL A 295 -49.40 23.17 -49.66
C VAL A 295 -49.12 22.19 -50.83
N SER A 296 -50.08 21.98 -51.74
CA SER A 296 -49.88 21.24 -53.01
C SER A 296 -51.11 21.35 -53.94
N ALA A 297 -50.88 21.30 -55.25
CA ALA A 297 -51.94 21.29 -56.25
C ALA A 297 -52.75 19.96 -56.26
N PRO A 298 -54.06 19.97 -56.57
CA PRO A 298 -54.87 21.12 -57.00
C PRO A 298 -55.55 21.87 -55.84
N CYS A 299 -55.42 23.21 -55.83
CA CYS A 299 -55.99 24.06 -54.79
C CYS A 299 -57.53 24.14 -54.82
N THR A 300 -58.17 23.44 -53.88
CA THR A 300 -59.64 23.41 -53.73
C THR A 300 -60.21 24.58 -52.91
N GLY A 301 -59.36 25.24 -52.10
CA GLY A 301 -59.71 26.35 -51.20
C GLY A 301 -60.04 27.67 -51.90
N ALA A 302 -59.97 28.77 -51.14
CA ALA A 302 -59.97 30.13 -51.68
C ALA A 302 -58.59 30.53 -52.26
N ASP A 303 -57.54 30.00 -51.63
CA ASP A 303 -56.15 30.02 -52.08
C ASP A 303 -55.95 29.30 -53.42
N ARG A 304 -54.88 29.67 -54.12
CA ARG A 304 -54.56 29.27 -55.50
C ARG A 304 -53.10 28.96 -55.74
N ASP A 305 -52.21 29.40 -54.86
CA ASP A 305 -50.80 29.05 -54.96
C ASP A 305 -50.58 27.66 -54.35
N PRO A 306 -49.94 26.72 -55.06
CA PRO A 306 -49.68 25.38 -54.55
C PRO A 306 -48.39 25.31 -53.70
N ASP A 307 -47.67 26.43 -53.56
CA ASP A 307 -46.35 26.51 -52.95
C ASP A 307 -46.44 26.76 -51.42
N PRO A 308 -45.93 25.83 -50.57
CA PRO A 308 -46.04 25.87 -49.11
C PRO A 308 -45.80 27.22 -48.42
N GLY A 309 -46.86 27.82 -47.88
CA GLY A 309 -46.79 29.08 -47.11
C GLY A 309 -46.87 30.37 -47.94
N GLU A 310 -46.92 30.28 -49.26
CA GLU A 310 -47.38 31.36 -50.14
C GLU A 310 -48.92 31.35 -50.21
N PHE A 311 -49.55 32.51 -50.43
CA PHE A 311 -51.02 32.64 -50.47
C PHE A 311 -51.44 33.57 -51.61
N GLN A 312 -52.28 33.08 -52.53
CA GLN A 312 -52.77 33.84 -53.67
C GLN A 312 -54.29 33.70 -53.79
N VAL A 313 -55.04 34.77 -53.50
CA VAL A 313 -56.51 34.76 -53.53
C VAL A 313 -57.05 35.61 -54.67
N LYS A 314 -57.58 34.92 -55.69
CA LYS A 314 -58.30 35.51 -56.84
C LYS A 314 -59.80 35.68 -56.60
N PHE A 315 -60.41 34.70 -55.96
CA PHE A 315 -61.85 34.66 -55.70
C PHE A 315 -62.08 34.42 -54.21
N LEU A 316 -63.01 35.16 -53.62
CA LEU A 316 -63.40 34.93 -52.22
C LEU A 316 -64.24 33.65 -52.05
N THR A 317 -64.55 32.90 -53.11
CA THR A 317 -65.19 31.58 -53.06
C THR A 317 -64.17 30.44 -53.19
N PRO A 318 -64.47 29.24 -52.64
CA PRO A 318 -63.73 28.02 -52.95
C PRO A 318 -63.69 27.70 -54.45
N ALA A 319 -62.75 26.83 -54.86
CA ALA A 319 -62.52 26.46 -56.26
C ALA A 319 -63.78 26.00 -57.02
N THR A 320 -64.73 25.41 -56.30
CA THR A 320 -65.98 24.86 -56.83
C THR A 320 -66.98 25.90 -57.34
N ASN A 321 -66.77 27.20 -57.10
CA ASN A 321 -67.58 28.27 -57.69
C ASN A 321 -66.72 29.52 -58.02
N PRO A 322 -65.96 29.50 -59.13
CA PRO A 322 -64.87 30.45 -59.37
C PRO A 322 -65.30 31.75 -60.06
N THR A 323 -66.58 32.00 -60.37
CA THR A 323 -67.00 33.19 -61.15
C THR A 323 -67.66 34.30 -60.31
N ALA A 324 -67.97 34.03 -59.03
CA ALA A 324 -68.62 34.99 -58.15
C ALA A 324 -67.64 35.66 -57.16
N ASN A 325 -67.80 36.96 -56.92
CA ASN A 325 -67.06 37.70 -55.88
C ASN A 325 -65.51 37.63 -56.02
N GLY A 326 -65.01 37.89 -57.23
CA GLY A 326 -63.57 38.07 -57.48
C GLY A 326 -62.99 39.28 -56.75
N VAL A 327 -61.67 39.29 -56.60
CA VAL A 327 -60.91 40.47 -56.17
C VAL A 327 -61.09 41.61 -57.19
N SER A 328 -61.19 42.84 -56.70
CA SER A 328 -61.36 44.05 -57.53
C SER A 328 -60.54 45.21 -56.97
N THR A 329 -59.74 45.84 -57.82
CA THR A 329 -58.88 46.99 -57.49
C THR A 329 -59.62 48.17 -56.85
N ASN A 330 -60.92 48.29 -57.13
CA ASN A 330 -61.76 49.41 -56.71
C ASN A 330 -62.36 49.24 -55.31
N SER A 331 -62.03 48.13 -54.61
CA SER A 331 -62.62 47.77 -53.31
C SER A 331 -61.54 47.58 -52.24
N VAL A 332 -61.86 47.90 -50.99
CA VAL A 332 -60.93 47.67 -49.87
C VAL A 332 -61.04 46.22 -49.40
N TYR A 333 -59.90 45.59 -49.12
CA TYR A 333 -59.79 44.26 -48.51
C TYR A 333 -58.92 44.35 -47.25
N ARG A 334 -59.03 43.36 -46.37
CA ARG A 334 -58.13 43.19 -45.22
C ARG A 334 -57.90 41.72 -44.93
N VAL A 335 -56.71 41.38 -44.44
CA VAL A 335 -56.36 40.01 -44.04
C VAL A 335 -55.67 39.99 -42.68
N ARG A 336 -55.83 38.90 -41.93
CA ARG A 336 -55.11 38.61 -40.68
C ARG A 336 -54.91 37.10 -40.52
N GLN A 337 -53.87 36.70 -39.80
CA GLN A 337 -53.67 35.31 -39.40
C GLN A 337 -54.69 34.95 -38.30
N ILE A 338 -55.30 33.77 -38.37
CA ILE A 338 -56.25 33.25 -37.36
C ILE A 338 -55.87 31.86 -36.81
N ALA A 339 -55.03 31.11 -37.51
CA ALA A 339 -54.28 29.99 -36.94
C ALA A 339 -52.84 30.00 -37.46
N ALA A 340 -51.89 29.75 -36.57
CA ALA A 340 -50.49 29.58 -36.91
C ALA A 340 -50.21 28.12 -37.36
N PRO A 341 -49.18 27.89 -38.18
CA PRO A 341 -48.64 26.57 -38.49
C PRO A 341 -48.39 25.69 -37.25
N ALA A 342 -48.42 24.37 -37.43
CA ALA A 342 -48.08 23.43 -36.36
C ALA A 342 -46.64 23.66 -35.86
N GLY A 343 -46.48 23.89 -34.56
CA GLY A 343 -45.20 24.24 -33.94
C GLY A 343 -44.89 25.75 -33.89
N TYR A 344 -45.80 26.61 -34.36
CA TYR A 344 -45.66 28.07 -34.36
C TYR A 344 -46.80 28.75 -33.58
N THR A 345 -46.59 29.98 -33.12
CA THR A 345 -47.59 30.76 -32.37
C THR A 345 -47.99 32.03 -33.13
N LEU A 346 -49.31 32.33 -33.11
CA LEU A 346 -49.86 33.56 -33.68
C LEU A 346 -49.11 34.77 -33.09
N SER A 347 -48.44 35.51 -33.97
CA SER A 347 -47.56 36.63 -33.61
C SER A 347 -48.11 37.97 -34.10
N ASP A 348 -48.84 37.96 -35.21
CA ASP A 348 -49.61 39.08 -35.73
C ASP A 348 -51.07 38.63 -35.96
N THR A 349 -52.00 39.17 -35.16
CA THR A 349 -53.45 38.97 -35.31
C THR A 349 -54.17 40.24 -35.77
N ALA A 350 -53.40 41.29 -36.11
CA ALA A 350 -53.94 42.55 -36.58
C ALA A 350 -54.41 42.43 -38.03
N TRP A 351 -55.42 43.24 -38.37
CA TRP A 351 -55.89 43.38 -39.74
C TRP A 351 -54.94 44.28 -40.53
N ARG A 352 -54.20 43.71 -41.49
CA ARG A 352 -53.55 44.50 -42.55
C ARG A 352 -54.61 44.85 -43.58
N VAL A 353 -54.66 46.10 -44.01
CA VAL A 353 -55.74 46.66 -44.84
C VAL A 353 -55.16 47.30 -46.09
N THR A 354 -55.76 47.04 -47.24
CA THR A 354 -55.32 47.64 -48.51
C THR A 354 -55.55 49.16 -48.53
N PRO A 355 -54.69 49.97 -49.18
CA PRO A 355 -54.87 51.42 -49.29
C PRO A 355 -56.25 51.86 -49.82
N SER A 356 -56.79 52.93 -49.21
CA SER A 356 -58.01 53.60 -49.63
C SER A 356 -57.82 55.11 -49.66
N SER A 357 -58.32 55.79 -50.68
CA SER A 357 -58.33 57.25 -50.74
C SER A 357 -59.24 57.89 -49.68
N GLY A 358 -58.95 59.15 -49.32
CA GLY A 358 -59.53 59.86 -48.17
C GLY A 358 -61.06 59.88 -48.12
N ASN A 359 -61.61 59.80 -46.90
CA ASN A 359 -63.05 59.76 -46.58
C ASN A 359 -63.93 58.72 -47.29
N GLY A 360 -63.32 57.76 -47.99
CA GLY A 360 -63.57 56.35 -47.68
C GLY A 360 -64.26 55.47 -48.71
N ASN A 361 -63.85 54.20 -48.66
CA ASN A 361 -64.49 53.00 -49.20
C ASN A 361 -64.26 52.65 -50.68
N THR A 362 -63.70 53.52 -51.52
CA THR A 362 -63.05 53.05 -52.75
C THR A 362 -61.64 52.52 -52.43
N GLY A 363 -61.38 51.28 -52.84
CA GLY A 363 -60.01 50.78 -52.95
C GLY A 363 -59.31 51.51 -54.10
N ASN A 364 -58.06 51.91 -53.88
CA ASN A 364 -57.16 52.29 -54.96
C ASN A 364 -55.72 52.09 -54.48
N TRP A 365 -55.25 50.84 -54.58
CA TRP A 365 -53.88 50.47 -54.26
C TRP A 365 -52.90 50.67 -55.43
N GLY A 366 -53.31 51.36 -56.49
CA GLY A 366 -52.42 51.82 -57.57
C GLY A 366 -51.89 50.74 -58.54
N GLY A 367 -52.40 49.51 -58.48
CA GLY A 367 -51.93 48.40 -59.31
C GLY A 367 -52.97 47.31 -59.53
N THR A 368 -52.67 46.34 -60.40
CA THR A 368 -53.58 45.22 -60.70
C THR A 368 -53.59 44.13 -59.62
N THR A 369 -52.49 43.95 -58.88
CA THR A 369 -52.40 43.03 -57.74
C THR A 369 -52.01 43.78 -56.46
N TYR A 370 -52.14 43.14 -55.30
CA TYR A 370 -51.71 43.72 -54.03
C TYR A 370 -51.13 42.67 -53.08
N ASN A 371 -49.97 43.01 -52.49
CA ASN A 371 -49.26 42.18 -51.51
C ASN A 371 -49.50 42.73 -50.09
N PHE A 372 -50.01 41.91 -49.15
CA PHE A 372 -50.12 42.29 -47.73
C PHE A 372 -48.81 42.13 -46.93
N GLY A 373 -47.73 41.72 -47.60
CA GLY A 373 -46.41 41.46 -47.04
C GLY A 373 -46.33 40.15 -46.27
N ALA A 374 -45.13 39.78 -45.86
CA ALA A 374 -44.89 38.55 -45.11
C ALA A 374 -45.50 38.61 -43.69
N TYR A 375 -46.14 37.53 -43.27
CA TYR A 375 -46.65 37.32 -41.90
C TYR A 375 -45.64 36.50 -41.10
N THR A 376 -44.75 37.21 -40.42
CA THR A 376 -43.77 36.60 -39.50
C THR A 376 -44.49 35.92 -38.33
N THR A 377 -44.29 34.61 -38.21
CA THR A 377 -44.87 33.77 -37.16
C THR A 377 -43.73 33.18 -36.33
N ALA A 378 -43.73 33.44 -35.02
CA ALA A 378 -42.70 32.91 -34.13
C ALA A 378 -42.83 31.39 -33.96
N ALA A 379 -41.72 30.67 -34.14
CA ALA A 379 -41.61 29.27 -33.75
C ALA A 379 -41.80 29.13 -32.23
N ILE A 380 -42.50 28.09 -31.79
CA ILE A 380 -42.63 27.76 -30.37
C ILE A 380 -41.36 27.01 -29.96
N PRO A 381 -40.48 27.59 -29.10
CA PRO A 381 -39.28 26.87 -28.69
C PRO A 381 -39.67 25.65 -27.85
N PRO A 382 -39.08 24.47 -28.08
CA PRO A 382 -39.33 23.30 -27.24
C PRO A 382 -38.88 23.55 -25.79
N ALA A 383 -39.40 22.76 -24.86
CA ALA A 383 -38.77 22.64 -23.54
C ALA A 383 -37.56 21.70 -23.67
N LYS A 384 -36.47 21.98 -22.96
CA LYS A 384 -35.31 21.07 -22.91
C LYS A 384 -35.33 20.29 -21.61
N ILE A 385 -35.30 18.97 -21.69
CA ILE A 385 -34.95 18.10 -20.56
C ILE A 385 -33.53 17.60 -20.83
N VAL A 386 -32.60 17.93 -19.94
CA VAL A 386 -31.19 17.59 -20.04
C VAL A 386 -30.85 16.63 -18.91
N VAL A 387 -30.38 15.45 -19.25
CA VAL A 387 -29.83 14.48 -18.28
C VAL A 387 -28.31 14.53 -18.38
N LYS A 388 -27.66 14.79 -17.24
CA LYS A 388 -26.21 14.67 -17.08
C LYS A 388 -25.84 13.20 -16.94
N THR A 389 -24.79 12.79 -17.65
CA THR A 389 -24.34 11.40 -17.75
C THR A 389 -22.84 11.35 -17.50
N GLY A 390 -22.36 10.38 -16.70
CA GLY A 390 -20.98 10.39 -16.23
C GLY A 390 -20.40 9.02 -15.86
N GLY A 391 -19.07 8.97 -15.79
CA GLY A 391 -18.29 7.72 -15.75
C GLY A 391 -17.34 7.59 -14.56
N ASP A 392 -16.22 8.31 -14.56
CA ASP A 392 -15.09 8.09 -13.64
C ASP A 392 -14.98 9.21 -12.59
N ARG A 393 -14.66 8.86 -11.34
CA ARG A 393 -14.35 9.83 -10.27
C ARG A 393 -13.15 10.71 -10.66
N THR A 394 -13.30 12.02 -10.53
CA THR A 394 -12.19 12.99 -10.67
C THR A 394 -11.96 13.75 -9.36
N GLY A 395 -10.79 13.58 -8.77
CA GLY A 395 -10.47 14.16 -7.45
C GLY A 395 -11.36 13.60 -6.34
N THR A 396 -11.84 14.48 -5.45
CA THR A 396 -12.62 14.09 -4.27
C THR A 396 -14.13 13.97 -4.51
N THR A 397 -14.69 14.71 -5.47
CA THR A 397 -16.15 14.77 -5.72
C THR A 397 -16.53 14.90 -7.20
N GLY A 398 -15.61 15.20 -8.10
CA GLY A 398 -15.89 15.34 -9.52
C GLY A 398 -16.19 14.00 -10.21
N VAL A 399 -16.76 14.06 -11.41
CA VAL A 399 -17.05 12.91 -12.28
C VAL A 399 -16.77 13.30 -13.74
N THR A 400 -16.19 12.41 -14.54
CA THR A 400 -16.03 12.62 -16.00
C THR A 400 -17.39 12.63 -16.70
N THR A 401 -17.55 13.51 -17.69
CA THR A 401 -18.71 13.49 -18.60
C THR A 401 -18.60 12.31 -19.56
N LEU A 402 -19.73 11.63 -19.83
CA LEU A 402 -19.74 10.42 -20.66
C LEU A 402 -20.68 10.57 -21.86
N ALA A 403 -20.11 10.61 -23.07
CA ALA A 403 -20.83 10.62 -24.33
C ALA A 403 -21.39 9.24 -24.70
N GLY A 404 -22.40 9.20 -25.58
CA GLY A 404 -22.94 7.95 -26.13
C GLY A 404 -23.91 7.18 -25.22
N VAL A 405 -24.33 7.76 -24.10
CA VAL A 405 -25.34 7.18 -23.19
C VAL A 405 -26.73 7.45 -23.77
N GLU A 406 -27.52 6.40 -24.02
CA GLU A 406 -28.82 6.50 -24.66
C GLU A 406 -29.96 6.41 -23.64
N LEU A 407 -30.78 7.46 -23.58
CA LEU A 407 -31.90 7.57 -22.63
C LEU A 407 -33.22 7.84 -23.35
N PHE A 408 -34.31 7.44 -22.70
CA PHE A 408 -35.68 7.57 -23.20
C PHE A 408 -36.58 8.29 -22.21
N LEU A 409 -37.59 9.00 -22.73
CA LEU A 409 -38.75 9.44 -21.98
C LEU A 409 -39.91 8.45 -22.20
N TYR A 410 -40.51 7.97 -21.12
CA TYR A 410 -41.74 7.18 -21.13
C TYR A 410 -42.87 7.90 -20.39
N THR A 411 -44.11 7.68 -20.83
CA THR A 411 -45.31 8.15 -20.13
C THR A 411 -45.60 7.29 -18.90
N GLY A 412 -46.26 7.83 -17.87
CA GLY A 412 -46.71 7.02 -16.73
C GLY A 412 -47.02 7.79 -15.44
N THR A 413 -47.79 7.18 -14.54
CA THR A 413 -48.29 7.78 -13.29
C THR A 413 -47.42 7.44 -12.08
N SER A 414 -47.37 6.17 -11.67
CA SER A 414 -46.54 5.64 -10.56
C SER A 414 -45.25 4.97 -11.03
N ALA A 415 -45.22 4.50 -12.28
CA ALA A 415 -44.08 3.88 -12.94
C ALA A 415 -44.09 4.26 -14.43
N PRO A 416 -42.97 4.08 -15.18
CA PRO A 416 -42.98 4.14 -16.63
C PRO A 416 -43.89 3.05 -17.23
N SER A 417 -44.60 3.41 -18.29
CA SER A 417 -45.16 2.46 -19.26
C SER A 417 -44.10 2.09 -20.32
N SER A 418 -44.45 1.17 -21.22
CA SER A 418 -43.70 0.91 -22.45
C SER A 418 -43.92 1.96 -23.56
N THR A 419 -44.76 2.98 -23.32
CA THR A 419 -45.18 3.96 -24.34
C THR A 419 -44.39 5.27 -24.23
N ARG A 420 -43.56 5.55 -25.25
CA ARG A 420 -42.90 6.84 -25.45
C ARG A 420 -43.94 7.93 -25.82
N PRO A 421 -43.81 9.17 -25.30
CA PRO A 421 -44.74 10.26 -25.57
C PRO A 421 -44.64 10.85 -27.00
N ASP A 422 -43.63 10.44 -27.78
CA ASP A 422 -43.53 10.79 -29.20
C ASP A 422 -44.25 9.79 -30.14
N GLY A 423 -44.86 8.73 -29.59
CA GLY A 423 -45.55 7.70 -30.35
C GLY A 423 -44.64 6.72 -31.09
N VAL A 424 -43.31 6.86 -30.94
CA VAL A 424 -42.32 6.03 -31.63
C VAL A 424 -42.05 4.76 -30.84
N SER A 425 -41.95 3.62 -31.52
CA SER A 425 -41.65 2.32 -30.89
C SER A 425 -40.15 2.07 -30.74
N GLY A 426 -39.78 1.32 -29.69
CA GLY A 426 -38.42 0.81 -29.48
C GLY A 426 -37.33 1.90 -29.47
N VAL A 427 -36.23 1.62 -30.16
CA VAL A 427 -35.04 2.49 -30.28
C VAL A 427 -35.11 3.49 -31.45
N ALA A 428 -36.20 3.52 -32.21
CA ALA A 428 -36.30 4.35 -33.41
C ALA A 428 -36.23 5.86 -33.08
N ALA A 429 -35.77 6.66 -34.05
CA ALA A 429 -35.55 8.09 -33.87
C ALA A 429 -36.85 8.86 -33.57
N GLY A 430 -36.80 9.75 -32.60
CA GLY A 430 -37.92 10.58 -32.15
C GLY A 430 -37.51 11.45 -30.96
N TRP A 431 -38.28 12.49 -30.63
CA TRP A 431 -37.89 13.49 -29.63
C TRP A 431 -37.84 12.95 -28.19
N ALA A 432 -38.44 11.78 -27.94
CA ALA A 432 -38.40 11.08 -26.64
C ALA A 432 -37.20 10.12 -26.49
N ARG A 433 -36.24 10.16 -27.43
CA ARG A 433 -34.93 9.48 -27.35
C ARG A 433 -33.83 10.55 -27.39
N CYS A 434 -32.81 10.42 -26.55
CA CYS A 434 -31.57 11.19 -26.68
C CYS A 434 -30.35 10.26 -26.56
N VAL A 435 -29.21 10.74 -27.04
CA VAL A 435 -27.88 10.18 -26.80
C VAL A 435 -27.03 11.32 -26.23
N SER A 436 -26.22 11.07 -25.20
CA SER A 436 -25.38 12.11 -24.60
C SER A 436 -24.24 12.55 -25.53
N ASP A 437 -23.96 13.85 -25.51
CA ASP A 437 -22.86 14.46 -26.26
C ASP A 437 -21.52 14.41 -25.50
N ALA A 438 -20.48 15.05 -26.05
CA ALA A 438 -19.16 15.16 -25.41
C ALA A 438 -19.20 15.85 -24.02
N ASN A 439 -20.21 16.67 -23.74
CA ASN A 439 -20.44 17.34 -22.45
C ASN A 439 -21.25 16.47 -21.48
N GLY A 440 -21.56 15.22 -21.85
CA GLY A 440 -22.40 14.31 -21.08
C GLY A 440 -23.87 14.75 -21.01
N GLU A 441 -24.35 15.56 -21.95
CA GLU A 441 -25.72 16.08 -21.98
C GLU A 441 -26.63 15.28 -22.92
N CYS A 442 -27.44 14.38 -22.36
CA CYS A 442 -28.53 13.74 -23.09
C CYS A 442 -29.74 14.68 -23.10
N THR A 443 -29.98 15.36 -24.23
CA THR A 443 -31.00 16.42 -24.34
C THR A 443 -32.23 15.98 -25.14
N PHE A 444 -33.38 15.90 -24.48
CA PHE A 444 -34.69 15.81 -25.12
C PHE A 444 -35.24 17.20 -25.43
N ASN A 445 -35.69 17.43 -26.67
CA ASN A 445 -36.30 18.69 -27.11
C ASN A 445 -37.82 18.49 -27.23
N VAL A 446 -38.56 18.73 -26.14
CA VAL A 446 -39.99 18.41 -26.03
C VAL A 446 -40.86 19.50 -26.70
N PRO A 447 -41.58 19.18 -27.79
CA PRO A 447 -42.47 20.13 -28.48
C PRO A 447 -43.78 20.33 -27.70
N ALA A 448 -44.62 21.27 -28.14
CA ALA A 448 -45.98 21.46 -27.62
C ALA A 448 -46.08 21.76 -26.10
N THR A 449 -45.15 22.55 -25.55
CA THR A 449 -45.03 22.90 -24.11
C THR A 449 -45.44 24.36 -23.79
N GLN A 450 -46.03 25.06 -24.75
CA GLN A 450 -46.65 26.38 -24.60
C GLN A 450 -48.03 26.30 -23.92
N SER A 451 -48.69 27.45 -23.68
CA SER A 451 -50.06 27.45 -23.15
C SER A 451 -51.03 26.69 -24.06
N GLY A 452 -51.80 25.75 -23.51
CA GLY A 452 -52.68 24.85 -24.28
C GLY A 452 -51.98 23.75 -25.09
N GLY A 453 -50.64 23.66 -25.06
CA GLY A 453 -49.90 22.59 -25.74
C GLY A 453 -50.00 21.24 -25.02
N ALA A 454 -50.01 20.14 -25.79
CA ALA A 454 -50.26 18.78 -25.29
C ALA A 454 -49.24 18.27 -24.26
N ASN A 455 -48.00 18.76 -24.30
CA ASN A 455 -46.92 18.37 -23.38
C ASN A 455 -46.68 19.39 -22.25
N ARG A 456 -47.49 20.45 -22.17
CA ARG A 456 -47.38 21.49 -21.13
C ARG A 456 -47.60 20.88 -19.74
N ASP A 457 -46.59 20.97 -18.88
CA ASP A 457 -46.56 20.32 -17.55
C ASP A 457 -46.69 18.79 -17.56
N ALA A 458 -46.47 18.15 -18.71
CA ALA A 458 -46.37 16.70 -18.79
C ALA A 458 -45.16 16.19 -17.99
N ARG A 459 -45.37 15.10 -17.25
CA ARG A 459 -44.33 14.42 -16.47
C ARG A 459 -43.96 13.10 -17.11
N TYR A 460 -42.68 12.90 -17.35
CA TYR A 460 -42.14 11.70 -17.98
C TYR A 460 -41.21 10.96 -17.03
N TRP A 461 -40.95 9.71 -17.35
CA TRP A 461 -39.92 8.89 -16.73
C TRP A 461 -38.71 8.82 -17.64
N VAL A 462 -37.56 9.25 -17.14
CA VAL A 462 -36.25 9.00 -17.75
C VAL A 462 -35.86 7.56 -17.44
N VAL A 463 -35.63 6.77 -18.49
CA VAL A 463 -35.30 5.34 -18.42
C VAL A 463 -34.19 5.03 -19.42
N GLN A 464 -33.27 4.17 -19.04
CA GLN A 464 -32.25 3.59 -19.91
C GLN A 464 -32.65 2.16 -20.31
N ARG A 465 -32.30 1.75 -21.54
CA ARG A 465 -32.40 0.34 -21.97
C ARG A 465 -31.11 -0.42 -21.67
N PRO A 466 -31.10 -1.76 -21.53
CA PRO A 466 -29.86 -2.52 -21.31
C PRO A 466 -28.78 -2.26 -22.36
N GLU A 467 -29.18 -2.00 -23.60
CA GLU A 467 -28.30 -1.70 -24.73
C GLU A 467 -27.87 -0.22 -24.78
N GLY A 468 -28.39 0.63 -23.90
CA GLY A 468 -28.22 2.09 -23.90
C GLY A 468 -26.91 2.59 -23.27
N ALA A 469 -25.87 1.75 -23.22
CA ALA A 469 -24.54 2.10 -22.77
C ALA A 469 -23.56 2.22 -23.95
N PRO A 470 -22.65 3.21 -23.95
CA PRO A 470 -21.58 3.30 -24.95
C PRO A 470 -20.58 2.14 -24.78
N ALA A 471 -19.87 1.80 -25.86
CA ALA A 471 -18.85 0.74 -25.85
C ALA A 471 -17.82 0.94 -24.72
N GLY A 472 -17.50 -0.14 -24.00
CA GLY A 472 -16.66 -0.10 -22.80
C GLY A 472 -17.41 0.23 -21.50
N TRP A 473 -18.75 0.34 -21.54
CA TRP A 473 -19.62 0.58 -20.37
C TRP A 473 -20.82 -0.37 -20.38
N PHE A 474 -21.47 -0.52 -19.23
CA PHE A 474 -22.72 -1.27 -19.08
C PHE A 474 -23.69 -0.56 -18.13
N THR A 475 -24.98 -0.92 -18.24
CA THR A 475 -26.07 -0.30 -17.47
C THR A 475 -26.33 -1.02 -16.14
N ASN A 476 -26.83 -0.26 -15.16
CA ASN A 476 -27.45 -0.79 -13.95
C ASN A 476 -28.95 -0.50 -14.01
N THR A 477 -29.74 -1.49 -14.43
CA THR A 477 -31.21 -1.36 -14.60
C THR A 477 -31.95 -1.27 -13.26
N SER A 478 -31.39 -1.88 -12.22
CA SER A 478 -31.75 -1.72 -10.81
C SER A 478 -30.48 -1.63 -9.96
N LEU A 479 -30.59 -1.02 -8.78
CA LEU A 479 -29.60 -1.04 -7.71
C LEU A 479 -30.26 -1.53 -6.41
N ARG A 480 -29.46 -2.04 -5.46
CA ARG A 480 -29.96 -2.42 -4.13
C ARG A 480 -29.99 -1.19 -3.22
N THR A 481 -31.15 -0.96 -2.63
CA THR A 481 -31.43 0.14 -1.69
C THR A 481 -32.11 -0.38 -0.43
N GLY A 482 -32.53 0.51 0.46
CA GLY A 482 -33.19 0.16 1.73
C GLY A 482 -32.16 0.02 2.86
N ASP A 483 -32.42 -0.82 3.85
CA ASP A 483 -31.54 -1.00 5.01
C ASP A 483 -30.09 -1.32 4.60
N GLY A 484 -29.12 -0.87 5.39
CA GLY A 484 -27.68 -1.10 5.18
C GLY A 484 -27.19 -2.51 5.51
N SER A 485 -28.10 -3.44 5.82
CA SER A 485 -27.82 -4.86 6.07
C SER A 485 -29.01 -5.72 5.59
N GLY A 486 -28.93 -7.05 5.71
CA GLY A 486 -29.97 -7.95 5.18
C GLY A 486 -30.05 -7.97 3.65
N ALA A 487 -31.25 -8.07 3.07
CA ALA A 487 -31.44 -8.23 1.61
C ALA A 487 -31.78 -6.92 0.85
N GLY A 488 -32.31 -5.90 1.52
CA GLY A 488 -32.75 -4.65 0.89
C GLY A 488 -33.78 -4.83 -0.24
N ASP A 489 -34.00 -3.76 -1.00
CA ASP A 489 -34.92 -3.68 -2.13
C ASP A 489 -34.19 -3.55 -3.48
N SER A 490 -34.70 -4.19 -4.53
CA SER A 490 -34.29 -3.96 -5.92
C SER A 490 -35.02 -2.73 -6.49
N THR A 491 -34.44 -1.54 -6.34
CA THR A 491 -35.02 -0.31 -6.89
C THR A 491 -34.53 -0.04 -8.31
N VAL A 492 -35.48 0.01 -9.26
CA VAL A 492 -35.22 0.24 -10.69
C VAL A 492 -34.61 1.63 -10.91
N TYR A 493 -33.48 1.72 -11.60
CA TYR A 493 -32.75 2.97 -11.84
C TYR A 493 -33.45 3.82 -12.91
N ARG A 494 -34.39 4.67 -12.46
CA ARG A 494 -35.24 5.52 -13.28
C ARG A 494 -35.68 6.76 -12.49
N PHE A 495 -35.84 7.89 -13.16
CA PHE A 495 -36.19 9.15 -12.50
C PHE A 495 -37.39 9.82 -13.18
N ARG A 496 -38.26 10.44 -12.39
CA ARG A 496 -39.43 11.16 -12.90
C ARG A 496 -39.14 12.66 -12.99
N THR A 497 -39.48 13.28 -14.12
CA THR A 497 -39.29 14.72 -14.32
C THR A 497 -40.16 15.55 -13.36
N GLY A 498 -39.77 16.81 -13.15
CA GLY A 498 -40.50 17.78 -12.31
C GLY A 498 -41.94 18.04 -12.77
N THR A 499 -42.70 18.79 -11.98
CA THR A 499 -44.13 19.08 -12.21
C THR A 499 -44.39 20.23 -13.19
N GLN A 500 -43.35 20.82 -13.79
CA GLN A 500 -43.46 21.88 -14.78
C GLN A 500 -42.70 21.50 -16.04
N LEU A 501 -43.30 21.79 -17.20
CA LEU A 501 -42.63 21.67 -18.49
C LEU A 501 -43.12 22.79 -19.41
N ARG A 502 -42.24 23.76 -19.66
CA ARG A 502 -42.55 25.05 -20.30
C ARG A 502 -41.72 25.28 -21.55
N SER A 503 -42.36 25.79 -22.61
CA SER A 503 -41.71 26.22 -23.85
C SER A 503 -40.53 27.17 -23.59
N GLY A 504 -39.39 26.89 -24.21
CA GLY A 504 -38.14 27.65 -24.08
C GLY A 504 -37.40 27.52 -22.76
N GLN A 505 -37.89 26.73 -21.79
CA GLN A 505 -37.20 26.49 -20.51
C GLN A 505 -36.33 25.23 -20.54
N LEU A 506 -35.30 25.21 -19.68
CA LEU A 506 -34.40 24.07 -19.49
C LEU A 506 -34.61 23.46 -18.11
N TYR A 507 -34.69 22.12 -18.07
CA TYR A 507 -34.81 21.30 -16.88
C TYR A 507 -33.65 20.29 -16.87
N SER A 508 -32.84 20.32 -15.83
CA SER A 508 -31.61 19.53 -15.67
C SER A 508 -31.76 18.48 -14.58
N SER A 509 -31.21 17.28 -14.82
CA SER A 509 -31.10 16.22 -13.80
C SER A 509 -30.21 16.62 -12.61
N ALA A 510 -29.39 17.65 -12.75
CA ALA A 510 -28.55 18.18 -11.68
C ALA A 510 -29.25 19.27 -10.83
N GLN A 511 -30.53 19.58 -11.08
CA GLN A 511 -31.23 20.71 -10.43
C GLN A 511 -32.75 20.52 -10.21
N GLN A 512 -33.54 20.16 -11.24
CA GLN A 512 -35.02 20.20 -11.17
C GLN A 512 -35.71 18.83 -11.06
N PHE A 513 -34.96 17.75 -11.27
CA PHE A 513 -35.36 16.35 -11.06
C PHE A 513 -34.09 15.52 -10.86
N MET A 514 -34.20 14.27 -10.39
CA MET A 514 -33.08 13.37 -10.07
C MET A 514 -32.18 13.86 -8.91
N TYR A 515 -31.58 15.05 -8.98
CA TYR A 515 -30.82 15.65 -7.89
C TYR A 515 -31.67 15.80 -6.62
N ALA A 516 -31.39 14.98 -5.61
CA ALA A 516 -32.08 14.97 -4.32
C ALA A 516 -31.20 14.35 -3.21
N PRO A 517 -29.96 14.84 -2.99
CA PRO A 517 -29.00 14.22 -2.07
C PRO A 517 -29.48 14.18 -0.61
N ASP A 518 -30.32 15.14 -0.22
CA ASP A 518 -30.86 15.31 1.13
C ASP A 518 -32.18 14.53 1.36
N SER A 519 -32.71 13.80 0.36
CA SER A 519 -33.94 13.01 0.56
C SER A 519 -33.67 11.65 1.19
N GLU A 520 -34.52 11.23 2.12
CA GLU A 520 -34.48 9.88 2.71
C GLU A 520 -34.96 8.79 1.73
N ASP A 521 -35.53 9.18 0.58
CA ASP A 521 -35.98 8.25 -0.48
C ASP A 521 -34.84 7.33 -0.96
N ALA A 522 -35.16 6.04 -1.21
CA ALA A 522 -34.27 5.09 -1.89
C ALA A 522 -33.73 5.62 -3.24
N THR A 523 -34.48 6.48 -3.93
CA THR A 523 -34.11 7.10 -5.21
C THR A 523 -33.35 8.43 -5.08
N ALA A 524 -32.87 8.81 -3.89
CA ALA A 524 -32.00 9.97 -3.72
C ALA A 524 -30.74 9.83 -4.57
N SER A 525 -30.43 10.83 -5.42
CA SER A 525 -29.35 10.76 -6.41
C SER A 525 -28.54 12.07 -6.47
N GLY A 526 -27.29 11.96 -6.90
CA GLY A 526 -26.39 13.08 -7.16
C GLY A 526 -26.70 13.85 -8.46
N GLY A 527 -27.73 13.45 -9.23
CA GLY A 527 -28.17 14.17 -10.43
C GLY A 527 -27.38 13.88 -11.71
N VAL A 528 -26.43 12.95 -11.65
CA VAL A 528 -25.63 12.44 -12.78
C VAL A 528 -25.93 10.97 -12.96
N TRP A 529 -26.40 10.58 -14.15
CA TRP A 529 -26.70 9.20 -14.51
C TRP A 529 -25.40 8.39 -14.53
N ALA A 530 -25.29 7.44 -13.59
CA ALA A 530 -24.08 6.65 -13.38
C ALA A 530 -24.03 5.44 -14.30
N GLN A 531 -22.95 5.36 -15.09
CA GLN A 531 -22.63 4.20 -15.92
C GLN A 531 -21.50 3.39 -15.28
N SER A 532 -21.55 2.07 -15.36
CA SER A 532 -20.44 1.23 -14.89
C SER A 532 -19.48 0.94 -16.05
N ARG A 533 -18.20 1.22 -15.85
CA ARG A 533 -17.11 0.88 -16.79
C ARG A 533 -16.98 -0.64 -16.85
N VAL A 534 -16.86 -1.20 -18.06
CA VAL A 534 -16.59 -2.64 -18.24
C VAL A 534 -15.30 -3.02 -17.50
N ASN A 535 -15.34 -4.14 -16.81
CA ASN A 535 -14.25 -4.61 -15.97
C ASN A 535 -13.06 -5.06 -16.84
N PRO A 536 -11.83 -4.57 -16.61
CA PRO A 536 -10.65 -5.06 -17.33
C PRO A 536 -10.49 -6.58 -17.22
N THR A 537 -9.92 -7.19 -18.26
CA THR A 537 -9.45 -8.58 -18.22
C THR A 537 -8.26 -8.67 -17.27
N ALA A 538 -8.29 -9.62 -16.32
CA ALA A 538 -7.12 -9.86 -15.47
C ALA A 538 -5.92 -10.28 -16.34
N PRO A 539 -4.72 -9.70 -16.16
CA PRO A 539 -3.52 -10.24 -16.78
C PRO A 539 -3.23 -11.64 -16.25
N GLN A 540 -2.60 -12.46 -17.09
CA GLN A 540 -2.53 -13.91 -16.90
C GLN A 540 -1.07 -14.35 -16.70
N GLY A 541 -0.70 -14.76 -15.48
CA GLY A 541 0.65 -15.24 -15.15
C GLY A 541 0.90 -15.47 -13.66
N CYS A 542 2.04 -16.10 -13.30
CA CYS A 542 2.38 -16.40 -11.91
C CYS A 542 3.08 -15.25 -11.17
N GLY A 543 2.30 -14.22 -10.92
CA GLY A 543 2.68 -13.04 -10.15
C GLY A 543 1.74 -11.91 -10.50
N ILE A 544 1.01 -11.40 -9.52
CA ILE A 544 0.11 -10.26 -9.70
C ILE A 544 0.30 -9.20 -8.61
N ASP A 545 0.02 -7.95 -8.96
CA ASP A 545 -0.05 -6.81 -8.07
C ASP A 545 -1.50 -6.57 -7.61
N VAL A 546 -1.76 -6.78 -6.31
CA VAL A 546 -3.13 -6.76 -5.76
C VAL A 546 -3.37 -5.58 -4.83
N ALA A 547 -4.46 -4.85 -5.04
CA ALA A 547 -5.07 -4.01 -4.01
C ALA A 547 -6.12 -4.80 -3.23
N LEU A 548 -5.81 -5.21 -2.00
CA LEU A 548 -6.81 -5.79 -1.10
C LEU A 548 -7.55 -4.64 -0.38
N ILE A 549 -8.86 -4.53 -0.59
CA ILE A 549 -9.71 -3.44 -0.10
C ILE A 549 -10.77 -4.03 0.83
N LEU A 550 -10.59 -3.84 2.14
CA LEU A 550 -11.42 -4.42 3.18
C LEU A 550 -12.47 -3.43 3.68
N ASP A 551 -13.73 -3.83 3.60
CA ASP A 551 -14.81 -3.21 4.38
C ASP A 551 -14.65 -3.58 5.85
N LEU A 552 -14.72 -2.58 6.72
CA LEU A 552 -14.68 -2.68 8.18
C LEU A 552 -15.75 -1.76 8.80
N SER A 553 -16.87 -1.58 8.11
CA SER A 553 -18.11 -1.01 8.65
C SER A 553 -18.69 -1.85 9.80
N GLY A 554 -19.62 -1.28 10.56
CA GLY A 554 -20.33 -2.00 11.63
C GLY A 554 -21.21 -3.15 11.11
N SER A 555 -21.71 -3.07 9.86
CA SER A 555 -22.57 -4.10 9.28
C SER A 555 -21.83 -5.39 8.91
N VAL A 556 -20.51 -5.34 8.67
CA VAL A 556 -19.66 -6.55 8.56
C VAL A 556 -19.21 -7.11 9.91
N GLY A 557 -19.64 -6.53 11.05
CA GLY A 557 -19.12 -6.85 12.39
C GLY A 557 -19.11 -8.34 12.74
N ASP A 558 -20.26 -9.02 12.62
CA ASP A 558 -20.37 -10.47 12.89
C ASP A 558 -19.59 -11.33 11.87
N SER A 559 -19.23 -10.76 10.72
CA SER A 559 -18.45 -11.39 9.65
C SER A 559 -16.97 -11.02 9.66
N VAL A 560 -16.49 -10.11 10.52
CA VAL A 560 -15.13 -9.56 10.43
C VAL A 560 -14.04 -10.62 10.60
N THR A 561 -14.28 -11.61 11.48
CA THR A 561 -13.39 -12.77 11.65
C THR A 561 -13.31 -13.62 10.39
N ALA A 562 -14.43 -13.80 9.70
CA ALA A 562 -14.49 -14.59 8.47
C ALA A 562 -13.88 -13.83 7.27
N LEU A 563 -14.06 -12.51 7.20
CA LEU A 563 -13.39 -11.61 6.27
C LEU A 563 -11.86 -11.63 6.45
N ARG A 564 -11.37 -11.61 7.70
CA ARG A 564 -9.93 -11.80 7.97
C ARG A 564 -9.47 -13.19 7.55
N SER A 565 -10.23 -14.25 7.85
CA SER A 565 -9.87 -15.62 7.42
C SER A 565 -9.78 -15.74 5.90
N ALA A 566 -10.73 -15.18 5.12
CA ALA A 566 -10.64 -15.13 3.66
C ALA A 566 -9.39 -14.37 3.19
N SER A 567 -9.10 -13.24 3.83
CA SER A 567 -7.93 -12.42 3.52
C SER A 567 -6.63 -13.17 3.82
N ASP A 568 -6.56 -13.88 4.94
CA ASP A 568 -5.40 -14.69 5.35
C ASP A 568 -5.17 -15.83 4.36
N THR A 569 -6.23 -16.58 4.02
CA THR A 569 -6.17 -17.67 3.02
C THR A 569 -5.76 -17.17 1.65
N PHE A 570 -6.28 -16.01 1.20
CA PHE A 570 -5.89 -15.42 -0.08
C PHE A 570 -4.41 -14.98 -0.08
N VAL A 571 -3.94 -14.30 0.96
CA VAL A 571 -2.53 -13.89 1.10
C VAL A 571 -1.59 -15.10 1.08
N ASP A 572 -1.94 -16.18 1.80
CA ASP A 572 -1.14 -17.41 1.79
C ASP A 572 -1.23 -18.14 0.43
N SER A 573 -2.34 -18.06 -0.29
CA SER A 573 -2.53 -18.71 -1.60
C SER A 573 -1.56 -18.22 -2.70
N LEU A 574 -1.03 -17.00 -2.52
CA LEU A 574 -0.06 -16.33 -3.40
C LEU A 574 1.40 -16.66 -3.04
N VAL A 575 1.67 -17.35 -1.93
CA VAL A 575 3.02 -17.79 -1.56
C VAL A 575 3.58 -18.72 -2.65
N GLY A 576 4.83 -18.47 -3.03
CA GLY A 576 5.51 -19.15 -4.14
C GLY A 576 5.24 -18.59 -5.53
N THR A 577 4.50 -17.48 -5.64
CA THR A 577 4.33 -16.74 -6.91
C THR A 577 5.09 -15.40 -6.86
N GLN A 578 5.28 -14.74 -8.01
CA GLN A 578 5.90 -13.41 -8.08
C GLN A 578 4.91 -12.28 -7.67
N SER A 579 4.01 -12.52 -6.72
CA SER A 579 2.92 -11.60 -6.36
C SER A 579 3.28 -10.61 -5.25
N ARG A 580 2.66 -9.42 -5.33
CA ARG A 580 2.79 -8.34 -4.35
C ARG A 580 1.40 -7.80 -4.00
N MET A 581 1.27 -7.26 -2.79
CA MET A 581 0.00 -6.74 -2.29
C MET A 581 0.16 -5.38 -1.62
N SER A 582 -0.86 -4.55 -1.84
CA SER A 582 -1.19 -3.32 -1.12
C SER A 582 -2.50 -3.54 -0.34
N LEU A 583 -2.70 -2.77 0.73
CA LEU A 583 -3.80 -2.97 1.68
C LEU A 583 -4.55 -1.67 1.95
N PHE A 584 -5.86 -1.70 1.80
CA PHE A 584 -6.78 -0.61 2.06
C PHE A 584 -7.91 -1.06 2.98
N SER A 585 -8.42 -0.14 3.78
CA SER A 585 -9.60 -0.33 4.63
C SER A 585 -10.59 0.81 4.42
N PHE A 586 -11.88 0.56 4.63
CA PHE A 586 -12.87 1.63 4.76
C PHE A 586 -14.01 1.27 5.72
N SER A 587 -14.60 2.30 6.30
CA SER A 587 -15.93 2.28 6.91
C SER A 587 -16.60 3.62 6.58
N THR A 588 -16.92 4.49 7.54
CA THR A 588 -17.40 5.86 7.27
C THR A 588 -16.36 6.68 6.49
N SER A 589 -15.07 6.37 6.67
CA SER A 589 -13.90 6.95 6.00
C SER A 589 -13.01 5.87 5.39
N SER A 590 -11.94 6.26 4.68
CA SER A 590 -10.79 5.38 4.42
C SER A 590 -9.51 6.09 4.92
N PRO A 591 -8.70 5.50 5.82
CA PRO A 591 -8.88 4.19 6.49
C PRO A 591 -10.18 4.07 7.29
N ALA A 592 -10.56 2.84 7.65
CA ALA A 592 -11.70 2.55 8.51
C ALA A 592 -11.47 3.05 9.95
N THR A 593 -12.54 3.33 10.70
CA THR A 593 -12.51 3.89 12.07
C THR A 593 -11.59 3.15 13.03
N LEU A 594 -11.53 1.81 12.93
CA LEU A 594 -10.72 0.93 13.80
C LEU A 594 -9.56 0.24 13.05
N ALA A 595 -9.15 0.79 11.90
CA ALA A 595 -7.92 0.43 11.20
C ALA A 595 -6.81 1.46 11.48
N SER A 596 -5.55 1.01 11.54
CA SER A 596 -4.42 1.89 11.89
C SER A 596 -3.99 2.83 10.75
N GLN A 597 -3.91 2.31 9.52
CA GLN A 597 -3.57 3.05 8.31
C GLN A 597 -3.81 2.20 7.05
N ASN A 598 -3.90 2.83 5.88
CA ASN A 598 -3.76 2.11 4.61
C ASN A 598 -2.26 1.90 4.29
N TYR A 599 -1.94 0.84 3.55
CA TYR A 599 -0.61 0.54 3.02
C TYR A 599 -0.68 0.52 1.48
N PRO A 600 -0.63 1.68 0.80
CA PRO A 600 -0.77 1.76 -0.66
C PRO A 600 0.45 1.18 -1.42
N ALA A 601 1.62 1.12 -0.76
CA ALA A 601 2.85 0.59 -1.34
C ALA A 601 2.77 -0.93 -1.55
N LEU A 602 3.06 -1.38 -2.77
CA LEU A 602 3.14 -2.81 -3.09
C LEU A 602 4.25 -3.48 -2.28
N THR A 603 3.93 -4.60 -1.63
CA THR A 603 4.88 -5.40 -0.86
C THR A 603 4.72 -6.88 -1.18
N SER A 604 5.83 -7.59 -1.43
CA SER A 604 5.83 -9.02 -1.74
C SER A 604 5.08 -9.86 -0.72
N VAL A 605 4.40 -10.90 -1.21
CA VAL A 605 3.88 -12.02 -0.41
C VAL A 605 4.42 -13.38 -0.88
N SER A 606 5.47 -13.39 -1.71
CA SER A 606 6.02 -14.59 -2.37
C SER A 606 6.56 -15.68 -1.41
N THR A 607 6.77 -15.35 -0.13
CA THR A 607 7.23 -16.29 0.90
C THR A 607 6.35 -16.23 2.15
N GLN A 608 6.22 -17.35 2.87
CA GLN A 608 5.37 -17.42 4.07
C GLN A 608 5.73 -16.38 5.15
N ALA A 609 7.01 -16.01 5.27
CA ALA A 609 7.46 -14.97 6.19
C ALA A 609 6.96 -13.57 5.78
N GLN A 610 6.92 -13.28 4.46
CA GLN A 610 6.38 -12.04 3.92
C GLN A 610 4.84 -12.01 4.00
N ALA A 611 4.17 -13.12 3.64
CA ALA A 611 2.73 -13.30 3.82
C ALA A 611 2.31 -13.03 5.28
N THR A 612 2.94 -13.66 6.26
CA THR A 612 2.70 -13.41 7.69
C THR A 612 2.97 -11.95 8.09
N SER A 613 3.99 -11.30 7.51
CA SER A 613 4.31 -9.88 7.73
C SER A 613 3.36 -8.90 7.00
N PHE A 614 2.53 -9.39 6.09
CA PHE A 614 1.43 -8.66 5.47
C PHE A 614 0.13 -8.84 6.28
N LYS A 615 -0.21 -10.08 6.64
CA LYS A 615 -1.38 -10.42 7.48
C LYS A 615 -1.36 -9.70 8.84
N SER A 616 -0.18 -9.57 9.45
CA SER A 616 -0.01 -8.84 10.72
C SER A 616 -0.39 -7.35 10.67
N ARG A 617 -0.57 -6.76 9.47
CA ARG A 617 -1.04 -5.37 9.32
C ARG A 617 -2.51 -5.19 9.67
N TYR A 618 -3.36 -6.16 9.32
CA TYR A 618 -4.81 -6.12 9.55
C TYR A 618 -5.30 -7.05 10.66
N ALA A 619 -4.45 -7.95 11.18
CA ALA A 619 -4.79 -8.90 12.23
C ALA A 619 -5.45 -8.27 13.49
N GLY A 620 -5.18 -6.99 13.77
CA GLY A 620 -5.77 -6.23 14.88
C GLY A 620 -6.90 -5.25 14.53
N TRP A 621 -7.33 -5.14 13.27
CA TRP A 621 -8.27 -4.09 12.83
C TRP A 621 -9.73 -4.42 13.15
N GLY A 622 -10.40 -3.54 13.91
CA GLY A 622 -11.80 -3.67 14.26
C GLY A 622 -12.75 -3.21 13.14
N SER A 623 -14.05 -3.45 13.36
CA SER A 623 -15.15 -3.05 12.48
C SER A 623 -16.06 -2.04 13.20
N ASP A 624 -16.21 -0.82 12.65
CA ASP A 624 -17.06 0.25 13.22
C ASP A 624 -17.32 1.38 12.20
N GLY A 625 -18.47 2.05 12.34
CA GLY A 625 -18.96 3.11 11.44
C GLY A 625 -19.93 2.59 10.37
N GLY A 626 -20.36 3.48 9.47
CA GLY A 626 -21.11 3.11 8.27
C GLY A 626 -20.19 2.68 7.12
N THR A 627 -20.67 2.75 5.88
CA THR A 627 -20.03 2.06 4.74
C THR A 627 -19.81 3.02 3.57
N ASN A 628 -18.56 3.44 3.31
CA ASN A 628 -18.21 4.47 2.33
C ASN A 628 -17.35 3.92 1.18
N TRP A 629 -18.00 3.23 0.25
CA TRP A 629 -17.37 2.65 -0.96
C TRP A 629 -16.61 3.68 -1.79
N ASP A 630 -17.17 4.89 -1.92
CA ASP A 630 -16.55 6.00 -2.65
C ASP A 630 -15.15 6.33 -2.11
N ARG A 631 -14.97 6.32 -0.78
CA ARG A 631 -13.65 6.56 -0.18
C ARG A 631 -12.74 5.34 -0.20
N GLY A 632 -13.25 4.13 0.01
CA GLY A 632 -12.43 2.91 -0.12
C GLY A 632 -11.82 2.75 -1.51
N LEU A 633 -12.68 2.78 -2.54
CA LEU A 633 -12.29 2.65 -3.94
C LEU A 633 -11.50 3.86 -4.44
N GLY A 634 -11.93 5.09 -4.09
CA GLY A 634 -11.28 6.32 -4.55
C GLY A 634 -9.86 6.51 -4.01
N VAL A 635 -9.56 6.01 -2.80
CA VAL A 635 -8.19 6.01 -2.25
C VAL A 635 -7.32 4.97 -2.96
N ALA A 636 -7.84 3.77 -3.26
CA ALA A 636 -7.12 2.78 -4.05
C ALA A 636 -6.83 3.27 -5.48
N ALA A 637 -7.82 3.88 -6.16
CA ALA A 637 -7.65 4.51 -7.48
C ALA A 637 -6.58 5.62 -7.47
N THR A 638 -6.51 6.41 -6.39
CA THR A 638 -5.47 7.44 -6.24
C THR A 638 -4.08 6.82 -6.03
N ALA A 639 -3.98 5.71 -5.29
CA ALA A 639 -2.71 4.99 -5.08
C ALA A 639 -2.21 4.28 -6.34
N ALA A 640 -3.12 3.77 -7.17
CA ALA A 640 -2.84 3.05 -8.42
C ALA A 640 -1.94 3.84 -9.40
N ALA A 641 -1.99 5.18 -9.36
CA ALA A 641 -1.13 6.06 -10.15
C ALA A 641 0.38 5.99 -9.80
N THR A 642 0.74 5.38 -8.66
CA THR A 642 2.14 5.16 -8.24
C THR A 642 2.44 3.70 -7.87
N ASN A 643 1.40 2.90 -7.66
CA ASN A 643 1.45 1.48 -7.33
C ASN A 643 0.39 0.77 -8.20
N PRO A 644 0.66 0.53 -9.50
CA PRO A 644 -0.33 -0.06 -10.39
C PRO A 644 -0.79 -1.43 -9.88
N TYR A 645 -2.05 -1.77 -10.09
CA TYR A 645 -2.65 -3.03 -9.65
C TYR A 645 -3.23 -3.77 -10.84
N ASP A 646 -2.95 -5.07 -10.93
CA ASP A 646 -3.59 -5.98 -11.88
C ASP A 646 -5.04 -6.24 -11.46
N ILE A 647 -5.24 -6.47 -10.15
CA ILE A 647 -6.53 -6.82 -9.54
C ILE A 647 -6.74 -6.01 -8.26
N ALA A 648 -7.96 -5.51 -8.06
CA ALA A 648 -8.44 -4.99 -6.80
C ALA A 648 -9.52 -5.93 -6.24
N VAL A 649 -9.27 -6.52 -5.08
CA VAL A 649 -10.18 -7.42 -4.38
C VAL A 649 -10.93 -6.61 -3.33
N VAL A 650 -12.23 -6.41 -3.53
CA VAL A 650 -13.11 -5.66 -2.62
C VAL A 650 -13.93 -6.66 -1.82
N ILE A 651 -13.77 -6.69 -0.50
CA ILE A 651 -14.51 -7.59 0.40
C ILE A 651 -15.46 -6.73 1.24
N THR A 652 -16.77 -6.87 1.02
CA THR A 652 -17.82 -5.95 1.51
C THR A 652 -19.20 -6.63 1.59
N ASP A 653 -20.15 -6.08 2.33
CA ASP A 653 -21.51 -6.63 2.45
C ASP A 653 -22.51 -6.18 1.36
N GLY A 654 -22.06 -5.34 0.41
CA GLY A 654 -22.88 -4.83 -0.69
C GLY A 654 -23.50 -3.44 -0.49
N ASN A 655 -23.35 -2.84 0.70
CA ASN A 655 -24.31 -1.83 1.18
C ASN A 655 -23.63 -0.50 1.56
N PRO A 656 -23.29 0.38 0.59
CA PRO A 656 -22.76 1.69 0.93
C PRO A 656 -23.85 2.55 1.60
N THR A 657 -23.55 3.13 2.76
CA THR A 657 -24.43 4.00 3.55
C THR A 657 -23.91 5.43 3.72
N TYR A 658 -22.71 5.69 3.19
CA TYR A 658 -22.05 7.00 3.09
C TYR A 658 -21.33 7.17 1.75
N TYR A 659 -21.10 8.42 1.34
CA TYR A 659 -20.24 8.80 0.23
C TYR A 659 -19.44 10.09 0.55
N GLY A 660 -18.39 10.38 -0.24
CA GLY A 660 -17.64 11.63 -0.17
C GLY A 660 -16.61 11.73 0.96
N THR A 661 -15.76 12.77 0.89
CA THR A 661 -14.68 13.02 1.87
C THR A 661 -15.14 13.73 3.13
N GLY A 662 -16.27 14.45 3.07
CA GLY A 662 -17.08 14.79 4.24
C GLY A 662 -18.25 13.81 4.24
N PRO A 663 -18.19 12.71 5.01
CA PRO A 663 -19.09 11.57 4.79
C PRO A 663 -20.55 11.97 4.92
N SER A 664 -21.28 11.82 3.81
CA SER A 664 -22.68 12.22 3.65
C SER A 664 -23.52 10.99 3.31
N GLY A 665 -24.72 10.87 3.88
CA GLY A 665 -25.55 9.67 3.80
C GLY A 665 -26.29 9.41 5.12
N PRO A 666 -27.30 8.52 5.13
CA PRO A 666 -28.08 8.21 6.33
C PRO A 666 -27.32 7.29 7.31
N GLY A 667 -26.24 6.64 6.88
CA GLY A 667 -25.39 5.77 7.70
C GLY A 667 -25.95 4.39 8.00
N ASN A 668 -27.28 4.23 8.04
CA ASN A 668 -27.98 2.96 8.28
C ASN A 668 -28.69 2.37 7.04
N ALA A 669 -28.68 3.06 5.89
CA ALA A 669 -29.41 2.70 4.68
C ALA A 669 -28.63 3.04 3.40
N SER A 670 -28.89 2.31 2.32
CA SER A 670 -28.37 2.57 0.97
C SER A 670 -29.45 3.19 0.10
N ARG A 671 -29.13 4.31 -0.55
CA ARG A 671 -29.94 4.92 -1.61
C ARG A 671 -29.14 4.86 -2.91
N PHE A 672 -29.68 5.38 -4.01
CA PHE A 672 -28.91 5.46 -5.27
C PHE A 672 -27.61 6.25 -5.11
N ILE A 673 -27.61 7.41 -4.43
CA ILE A 673 -26.46 8.31 -4.35
C ILE A 673 -25.23 7.68 -3.70
N GLU A 674 -25.38 6.86 -2.66
CA GLU A 674 -24.25 6.10 -2.08
C GLU A 674 -23.62 5.16 -3.11
N THR A 675 -24.45 4.46 -3.88
CA THR A 675 -24.02 3.48 -4.89
C THR A 675 -23.48 4.15 -6.16
N GLU A 676 -24.09 5.25 -6.62
CA GLU A 676 -23.61 6.10 -7.73
C GLU A 676 -22.16 6.56 -7.46
N ASN A 677 -21.90 7.05 -6.25
CA ASN A 677 -20.56 7.49 -5.87
C ASN A 677 -19.55 6.34 -5.74
N GLY A 678 -20.00 5.15 -5.30
CA GLY A 678 -19.21 3.92 -5.36
C GLY A 678 -18.85 3.51 -6.79
N ILE A 679 -19.81 3.56 -7.72
CA ILE A 679 -19.61 3.27 -9.15
C ILE A 679 -18.55 4.21 -9.75
N PHE A 680 -18.67 5.52 -9.55
CA PHE A 680 -17.71 6.49 -10.09
C PHE A 680 -16.27 6.21 -9.63
N SER A 681 -16.08 5.86 -8.35
CA SER A 681 -14.75 5.54 -7.80
C SER A 681 -14.24 4.15 -8.20
N ALA A 682 -15.13 3.16 -8.40
CA ALA A 682 -14.76 1.87 -9.01
C ALA A 682 -14.32 2.03 -10.47
N ASN A 683 -14.96 2.93 -11.22
CA ASN A 683 -14.64 3.21 -12.62
C ASN A 683 -13.28 3.89 -12.76
N ALA A 684 -12.92 4.81 -11.85
CA ALA A 684 -11.58 5.41 -11.82
C ALA A 684 -10.47 4.37 -11.52
N LEU A 685 -10.76 3.35 -10.69
CA LEU A 685 -9.83 2.23 -10.47
C LEU A 685 -9.74 1.33 -11.72
N LYS A 686 -10.87 1.00 -12.35
CA LYS A 686 -10.88 0.28 -13.64
C LYS A 686 -10.21 1.05 -14.79
N GLN A 687 -10.16 2.37 -14.72
CA GLN A 687 -9.48 3.23 -15.69
C GLN A 687 -7.94 3.10 -15.62
N THR A 688 -7.36 2.66 -14.51
CA THR A 688 -5.91 2.36 -14.41
C THR A 688 -5.52 0.99 -14.97
N GLY A 689 -6.47 0.25 -15.57
CA GLY A 689 -6.30 -1.11 -16.06
C GLY A 689 -6.60 -2.19 -15.02
N THR A 690 -6.85 -1.81 -13.76
CA THR A 690 -7.09 -2.73 -12.66
C THR A 690 -8.44 -3.42 -12.77
N ARG A 691 -8.47 -4.76 -12.77
CA ARG A 691 -9.72 -5.53 -12.66
C ARG A 691 -10.28 -5.42 -11.24
N VAL A 692 -11.51 -4.96 -11.08
CA VAL A 692 -12.18 -4.93 -9.77
C VAL A 692 -12.98 -6.22 -9.59
N ILE A 693 -12.74 -6.96 -8.51
CA ILE A 693 -13.48 -8.17 -8.15
C ILE A 693 -14.16 -7.95 -6.79
N ALA A 694 -15.48 -8.14 -6.72
CA ALA A 694 -16.28 -7.85 -5.53
C ALA A 694 -16.78 -9.13 -4.83
N PHE A 695 -16.43 -9.31 -3.56
CA PHE A 695 -16.84 -10.43 -2.72
C PHE A 695 -17.85 -9.96 -1.67
N GLY A 696 -19.08 -10.44 -1.80
CA GLY A 696 -20.15 -10.26 -0.82
C GLY A 696 -19.89 -11.07 0.44
N VAL A 697 -19.86 -10.41 1.60
CA VAL A 697 -19.77 -11.03 2.93
C VAL A 697 -20.98 -10.68 3.80
N GLY A 698 -21.25 -11.48 4.84
CA GLY A 698 -22.37 -11.26 5.76
C GLY A 698 -23.70 -11.17 5.01
N ALA A 699 -24.32 -9.99 5.02
CA ALA A 699 -25.52 -9.70 4.23
C ALA A 699 -25.31 -9.92 2.72
N GLY A 700 -24.18 -9.47 2.17
CA GLY A 700 -23.85 -9.57 0.73
C GLY A 700 -23.57 -10.98 0.24
N ALA A 701 -23.33 -11.93 1.15
CA ALA A 701 -22.97 -13.31 0.85
C ALA A 701 -24.08 -14.11 0.15
N THR A 702 -25.33 -13.64 0.16
CA THR A 702 -26.46 -14.25 -0.56
C THR A 702 -27.43 -13.19 -1.09
N GLY A 703 -28.41 -13.60 -1.90
CA GLY A 703 -29.55 -12.79 -2.32
C GLY A 703 -29.35 -12.01 -3.62
N ALA A 704 -30.33 -12.13 -4.53
CA ALA A 704 -30.29 -11.54 -5.87
C ALA A 704 -30.30 -10.01 -5.89
N ASN A 705 -30.89 -9.34 -4.88
CA ASN A 705 -30.79 -7.89 -4.74
C ASN A 705 -29.32 -7.49 -4.48
N ASN A 706 -28.59 -8.23 -3.66
CA ASN A 706 -27.24 -7.87 -3.20
C ASN A 706 -26.22 -7.95 -4.33
N ALA A 707 -26.44 -8.85 -5.29
CA ALA A 707 -25.74 -8.89 -6.58
C ALA A 707 -25.74 -7.52 -7.30
N LEU A 708 -26.84 -6.75 -7.23
CA LEU A 708 -27.03 -5.52 -8.01
C LEU A 708 -25.98 -4.45 -7.71
N ASN A 709 -25.55 -4.31 -6.45
CA ASN A 709 -24.52 -3.35 -6.06
C ASN A 709 -23.12 -3.90 -6.30
N LEU A 710 -22.87 -5.18 -6.01
CA LEU A 710 -21.57 -5.84 -6.24
C LEU A 710 -21.20 -5.80 -7.74
N ARG A 711 -22.15 -6.11 -8.64
CA ARG A 711 -21.95 -6.04 -10.09
C ARG A 711 -21.73 -4.61 -10.60
N ALA A 712 -22.26 -3.60 -9.91
CA ALA A 712 -22.17 -2.22 -10.36
C ALA A 712 -20.74 -1.65 -10.18
N ILE A 713 -20.03 -2.05 -9.11
CA ILE A 713 -18.63 -1.67 -8.90
C ILE A 713 -17.65 -2.54 -9.69
N SER A 714 -17.88 -3.85 -9.78
CA SER A 714 -17.01 -4.78 -10.53
C SER A 714 -17.39 -4.84 -12.02
N GLY A 715 -18.26 -5.78 -12.38
CA GLY A 715 -18.75 -6.08 -13.72
C GLY A 715 -20.02 -6.97 -13.65
N PRO A 716 -20.70 -7.22 -14.77
CA PRO A 716 -22.03 -7.83 -14.78
C PRO A 716 -22.08 -9.32 -14.41
N THR A 717 -20.94 -10.01 -14.33
CA THR A 717 -20.86 -11.47 -14.38
C THR A 717 -20.65 -12.10 -13.00
N ALA A 718 -21.65 -12.83 -12.49
CA ALA A 718 -21.47 -13.68 -11.31
C ALA A 718 -20.42 -14.76 -11.61
N GLY A 719 -19.59 -15.11 -10.63
CA GLY A 719 -18.58 -16.14 -10.80
C GLY A 719 -17.28 -15.67 -11.48
N THR A 720 -17.18 -14.41 -11.93
CA THR A 720 -15.92 -13.84 -12.46
C THR A 720 -15.69 -12.38 -12.08
N ASP A 721 -16.74 -11.53 -12.09
CA ASP A 721 -16.67 -10.13 -11.67
C ASP A 721 -17.06 -9.96 -10.19
N TYR A 722 -18.09 -10.67 -9.74
CA TYR A 722 -18.52 -10.68 -8.35
C TYR A 722 -18.93 -12.06 -7.85
N PHE A 723 -18.89 -12.21 -6.54
CA PHE A 723 -19.11 -13.46 -5.82
C PHE A 723 -19.97 -13.23 -4.60
N GLN A 724 -20.84 -14.20 -4.31
CA GLN A 724 -21.69 -14.22 -3.13
C GLN A 724 -21.55 -15.63 -2.53
N THR A 725 -20.88 -15.73 -1.39
CA THR A 725 -20.69 -17.01 -0.68
C THR A 725 -20.55 -16.74 0.81
N SER A 726 -21.22 -17.56 1.62
CA SER A 726 -21.08 -17.57 3.09
C SER A 726 -19.91 -18.42 3.57
N ASN A 727 -19.27 -19.19 2.67
CA ASN A 727 -18.11 -20.02 2.98
C ASN A 727 -16.83 -19.35 2.47
N TYR A 728 -16.13 -18.68 3.38
CA TYR A 728 -14.99 -17.83 3.05
C TYR A 728 -13.65 -18.57 2.91
N SER A 729 -13.61 -19.89 3.16
CA SER A 729 -12.45 -20.71 2.80
C SER A 729 -12.38 -20.94 1.28
N THR A 730 -13.52 -21.16 0.63
CA THR A 730 -13.59 -21.28 -0.83
C THR A 730 -13.26 -19.96 -1.53
N VAL A 731 -13.57 -18.81 -0.90
CA VAL A 731 -13.13 -17.48 -1.38
C VAL A 731 -11.62 -17.39 -1.56
N GLY A 732 -10.82 -17.98 -0.66
CA GLY A 732 -9.36 -18.00 -0.80
C GLY A 732 -8.91 -18.80 -2.03
N SER A 733 -9.44 -20.01 -2.21
CA SER A 733 -9.14 -20.88 -3.36
C SER A 733 -9.67 -20.33 -4.69
N LEU A 734 -10.80 -19.62 -4.67
CA LEU A 734 -11.42 -19.01 -5.82
C LEU A 734 -10.72 -17.71 -6.22
N LEU A 735 -10.36 -16.86 -5.24
CA LEU A 735 -9.44 -15.73 -5.46
C LEU A 735 -8.11 -16.20 -6.04
N ARG A 736 -7.60 -17.35 -5.58
CA ARG A 736 -6.41 -17.97 -6.16
C ARG A 736 -6.62 -18.37 -7.61
N GLN A 737 -7.71 -19.04 -7.97
CA GLN A 737 -8.03 -19.37 -9.37
C GLN A 737 -8.21 -18.12 -10.25
N LEU A 738 -8.76 -17.03 -9.71
CA LEU A 738 -8.95 -15.77 -10.45
C LEU A 738 -7.63 -14.99 -10.60
N ALA A 739 -6.76 -15.04 -9.59
CA ALA A 739 -5.43 -14.45 -9.57
C ALA A 739 -4.43 -15.22 -10.45
N LEU A 740 -4.53 -16.54 -10.46
CA LEU A 740 -3.55 -17.47 -11.01
C LEU A 740 -4.18 -18.36 -12.11
N GLY A 741 -5.23 -17.91 -12.79
CA GLY A 741 -6.03 -18.75 -13.70
C GLY A 741 -5.26 -19.35 -14.88
N ALA A 742 -4.15 -18.71 -15.30
CA ALA A 742 -3.22 -19.26 -16.28
C ALA A 742 -1.87 -19.70 -15.69
N CYS A 743 -1.75 -19.85 -14.35
CA CYS A 743 -0.56 -20.44 -13.71
C CYS A 743 -0.44 -21.95 -13.92
N GLU A 744 -1.47 -22.57 -14.47
CA GLU A 744 -1.42 -23.91 -15.00
C GLU A 744 -0.20 -24.07 -15.92
N SER A 745 0.49 -25.21 -15.80
CA SER A 745 1.64 -25.56 -16.65
C SER A 745 2.86 -24.63 -16.51
N GLN A 746 3.14 -24.11 -15.31
CA GLN A 746 4.29 -23.23 -15.04
C GLN A 746 5.19 -23.70 -13.88
N LEU A 747 6.46 -23.28 -13.91
CA LEU A 747 7.42 -23.41 -12.81
C LEU A 747 7.84 -22.03 -12.31
N THR A 748 7.60 -21.75 -11.03
CA THR A 748 8.18 -20.59 -10.34
C THR A 748 9.45 -20.99 -9.58
N VAL A 749 10.38 -20.05 -9.45
CA VAL A 749 11.64 -20.26 -8.71
C VAL A 749 11.87 -19.08 -7.77
N THR A 750 11.68 -19.30 -6.47
CA THR A 750 12.00 -18.32 -5.43
C THR A 750 13.46 -18.48 -5.00
N LYS A 751 14.30 -17.50 -5.35
CA LYS A 751 15.71 -17.45 -4.94
C LYS A 751 15.84 -16.83 -3.55
N MET A 752 16.41 -17.60 -2.63
CA MET A 752 16.64 -17.21 -1.23
C MET A 752 18.14 -17.05 -0.94
N ILE A 753 18.48 -16.02 -0.16
CA ILE A 753 19.83 -15.78 0.37
C ILE A 753 19.83 -16.08 1.87
N VAL A 754 20.51 -17.15 2.26
CA VAL A 754 20.85 -17.50 3.64
C VAL A 754 21.96 -16.54 4.11
N PRO A 755 21.77 -15.80 5.22
CA PRO A 755 22.81 -14.91 5.74
C PRO A 755 24.02 -15.71 6.22
N ASN A 756 25.21 -15.11 6.14
CA ASN A 756 26.46 -15.77 6.53
C ASN A 756 26.57 -16.04 8.04
N THR A 757 25.74 -15.39 8.86
CA THR A 757 25.59 -15.61 10.30
C THR A 757 24.70 -16.80 10.66
N ALA A 758 23.95 -17.39 9.71
CA ALA A 758 23.18 -18.60 9.97
C ALA A 758 24.11 -19.80 10.17
N PRO A 759 23.80 -20.74 11.09
CA PRO A 759 24.59 -21.96 11.27
C PRO A 759 24.81 -22.72 9.96
N ALA A 760 25.94 -23.43 9.86
CA ALA A 760 26.24 -24.27 8.71
C ALA A 760 25.13 -25.32 8.48
N GLY A 761 24.69 -25.48 7.23
CA GLY A 761 23.55 -26.32 6.87
C GLY A 761 22.16 -25.73 7.17
N SER A 762 22.05 -24.72 8.04
CA SER A 762 20.77 -24.08 8.37
C SER A 762 20.38 -23.01 7.34
N ILE A 763 19.08 -22.93 7.01
CA ILE A 763 18.47 -21.85 6.22
C ILE A 763 17.83 -20.74 7.08
N ALA A 764 18.08 -20.72 8.39
CA ALA A 764 17.52 -19.74 9.30
C ALA A 764 17.85 -18.29 8.89
N GLY A 765 16.84 -17.40 8.96
CA GLY A 765 16.98 -15.99 8.60
C GLY A 765 17.06 -15.70 7.10
N ALA A 766 16.99 -16.71 6.22
CA ALA A 766 17.06 -16.52 4.77
C ALA A 766 15.98 -15.57 4.24
N GLN A 767 16.36 -14.66 3.35
CA GLN A 767 15.47 -13.67 2.72
C GLN A 767 15.39 -13.90 1.21
N PRO A 768 14.29 -13.50 0.54
CA PRO A 768 14.26 -13.45 -0.92
C PRO A 768 15.37 -12.57 -1.48
N ALA A 769 15.94 -12.98 -2.60
CA ALA A 769 17.02 -12.25 -3.24
C ALA A 769 16.55 -10.96 -3.89
N VAL A 770 17.48 -9.99 -3.98
CA VAL A 770 17.33 -8.80 -4.82
C VAL A 770 17.41 -9.17 -6.32
N GLY A 771 17.29 -8.19 -7.21
CA GLY A 771 17.36 -8.40 -8.64
C GLY A 771 18.72 -8.90 -9.15
N GLY A 772 18.72 -9.58 -10.30
CA GLY A 772 19.93 -10.02 -11.00
C GLY A 772 20.37 -11.47 -10.76
N TRP A 773 19.57 -12.30 -10.09
CA TRP A 773 19.83 -13.74 -10.00
C TRP A 773 19.23 -14.45 -11.20
N GLU A 774 20.09 -14.89 -12.12
CA GLU A 774 19.71 -15.48 -13.40
C GLU A 774 19.59 -17.01 -13.32
N PHE A 775 18.53 -17.54 -13.94
CA PHE A 775 18.24 -18.95 -14.09
C PHE A 775 17.87 -19.26 -15.55
N THR A 776 18.26 -20.44 -16.02
CA THR A 776 17.95 -20.97 -17.35
C THR A 776 17.15 -22.26 -17.23
N ALA A 777 15.96 -22.32 -17.83
CA ALA A 777 15.20 -23.54 -18.04
C ALA A 777 15.71 -24.27 -19.29
N SER A 778 15.88 -25.59 -19.20
CA SER A 778 16.57 -26.43 -20.19
C SER A 778 16.07 -27.88 -20.14
N ASN A 779 16.44 -28.67 -21.16
CA ASN A 779 16.16 -30.11 -21.23
C ASN A 779 14.69 -30.47 -20.93
N PRO A 780 13.71 -29.94 -21.69
CA PRO A 780 12.30 -30.28 -21.50
C PRO A 780 12.06 -31.76 -21.79
N GLY A 781 11.22 -32.39 -20.98
CA GLY A 781 10.77 -33.76 -21.19
C GLY A 781 9.85 -33.90 -22.41
N PRO A 782 9.61 -35.15 -22.89
CA PRO A 782 8.72 -35.40 -24.01
C PRO A 782 7.36 -34.72 -23.84
N GLY A 783 6.90 -34.02 -24.88
CA GLY A 783 5.63 -33.30 -24.87
C GLY A 783 5.67 -31.88 -24.28
N MET A 784 6.71 -31.48 -23.54
CA MET A 784 6.86 -30.11 -23.04
C MET A 784 7.62 -29.22 -24.02
N THR A 785 7.16 -27.97 -24.16
CA THR A 785 7.86 -26.90 -24.89
C THR A 785 8.20 -25.74 -23.93
N LEU A 786 9.47 -25.31 -23.97
CA LEU A 786 10.00 -24.19 -23.18
C LEU A 786 9.46 -22.83 -23.67
N PRO A 787 9.44 -21.78 -22.81
CA PRO A 787 9.13 -20.43 -23.26
C PRO A 787 10.17 -19.93 -24.27
N SER A 788 9.74 -19.05 -25.19
CA SER A 788 10.60 -18.43 -26.22
C SER A 788 11.83 -17.70 -25.67
N THR A 789 11.77 -17.31 -24.41
CA THR A 789 12.88 -16.81 -23.60
C THR A 789 13.10 -17.79 -22.43
N PRO A 790 14.01 -18.78 -22.56
CA PRO A 790 14.25 -19.79 -21.52
C PRO A 790 15.12 -19.29 -20.35
N VAL A 791 15.59 -18.03 -20.41
CA VAL A 791 16.38 -17.38 -19.35
C VAL A 791 15.51 -16.35 -18.63
N ARG A 792 15.65 -16.26 -17.31
CA ARG A 792 14.96 -15.31 -16.42
C ARG A 792 15.92 -14.80 -15.36
N ALA A 793 15.74 -13.56 -14.90
CA ALA A 793 16.46 -13.03 -13.74
C ALA A 793 15.49 -12.40 -12.74
N THR A 794 15.79 -12.52 -11.44
CA THR A 794 15.02 -11.88 -10.37
C THR A 794 15.00 -10.35 -10.55
N GLN A 795 13.97 -9.70 -10.02
CA GLN A 795 13.80 -8.24 -10.07
C GLN A 795 13.98 -7.60 -8.68
N ASN A 796 14.11 -6.28 -8.63
CA ASN A 796 14.11 -5.49 -7.39
C ASN A 796 12.67 -5.24 -6.86
N ASP A 797 11.81 -6.24 -6.97
CA ASP A 797 10.39 -6.20 -6.58
C ASP A 797 10.13 -6.72 -5.15
N GLY A 798 11.17 -7.27 -4.50
CA GLY A 798 11.12 -7.86 -3.16
C GLY A 798 10.59 -9.31 -3.12
N THR A 799 10.24 -9.90 -4.27
CA THR A 799 9.73 -11.27 -4.36
C THR A 799 10.83 -12.32 -4.41
N GLY A 800 12.01 -11.95 -4.92
CA GLY A 800 13.09 -12.89 -5.25
C GLY A 800 12.67 -14.02 -6.19
N THR A 801 11.53 -13.90 -6.86
CA THR A 801 10.86 -14.98 -7.58
C THR A 801 10.81 -14.69 -9.08
N ILE A 802 10.86 -15.74 -9.88
CA ILE A 802 10.76 -15.70 -11.34
C ILE A 802 9.85 -16.82 -11.84
N THR A 803 9.35 -16.67 -13.07
CA THR A 803 8.32 -17.54 -13.65
C THR A 803 8.72 -18.05 -15.04
N PHE A 804 8.65 -19.37 -15.22
CA PHE A 804 8.81 -20.08 -16.48
C PHE A 804 7.47 -20.71 -16.90
N PRO A 805 6.73 -20.11 -17.86
CA PRO A 805 5.54 -20.72 -18.42
C PRO A 805 5.93 -21.78 -19.47
N PHE A 806 5.30 -22.95 -19.42
CA PHE A 806 5.48 -24.02 -20.40
C PHE A 806 4.20 -24.26 -21.20
N SER A 807 4.33 -24.99 -22.30
CA SER A 807 3.19 -25.54 -23.03
C SER A 807 3.37 -27.04 -23.24
N PHE A 808 2.27 -27.79 -23.22
CA PHE A 808 2.25 -29.24 -23.26
C PHE A 808 1.48 -29.74 -24.50
N ALA A 809 2.02 -30.75 -25.17
CA ALA A 809 1.33 -31.44 -26.25
C ALA A 809 0.18 -32.30 -25.70
N GLY A 810 -0.90 -32.44 -26.47
CA GLY A 810 -2.08 -33.22 -26.09
C GLY A 810 -1.73 -34.65 -25.66
N GLY A 811 -2.30 -35.10 -24.54
CA GLY A 811 -1.97 -36.38 -23.90
C GLY A 811 -0.81 -36.35 -22.91
N THR A 812 -0.05 -35.25 -22.81
CA THR A 812 1.02 -35.10 -21.80
C THR A 812 0.41 -34.66 -20.46
N THR A 813 0.55 -35.48 -19.41
CA THR A 813 0.04 -35.18 -18.06
C THR A 813 1.08 -34.54 -17.14
N SER A 814 2.37 -34.80 -17.36
CA SER A 814 3.49 -34.12 -16.70
C SER A 814 4.76 -34.29 -17.54
N ALA A 815 5.76 -33.44 -17.30
CA ALA A 815 7.09 -33.61 -17.88
C ALA A 815 8.18 -32.97 -17.02
N GLY A 816 9.41 -33.47 -17.19
CA GLY A 816 10.59 -32.95 -16.50
C GLY A 816 11.12 -31.67 -17.13
N VAL A 817 11.69 -30.78 -16.32
CA VAL A 817 12.49 -29.64 -16.78
C VAL A 817 13.71 -29.48 -15.88
N THR A 818 14.85 -29.08 -16.45
CA THR A 818 16.07 -28.75 -15.71
C THR A 818 16.25 -27.25 -15.63
N VAL A 819 16.38 -26.71 -14.41
CA VAL A 819 16.68 -25.29 -14.19
C VAL A 819 18.05 -25.15 -13.54
N THR A 820 18.92 -24.32 -14.14
CA THR A 820 20.28 -24.03 -13.66
C THR A 820 20.49 -22.54 -13.44
N GLU A 821 21.15 -22.20 -12.35
CA GLU A 821 21.49 -20.85 -11.90
C GLU A 821 22.86 -20.40 -12.41
N THR A 822 22.93 -19.15 -12.89
CA THR A 822 24.20 -18.46 -13.15
C THR A 822 24.76 -17.95 -11.82
N GLN A 823 25.54 -18.82 -11.16
CA GLN A 823 26.08 -18.62 -9.82
C GLN A 823 26.88 -17.31 -9.66
N GLN A 824 26.55 -16.50 -8.64
CA GLN A 824 27.22 -15.22 -8.40
C GLN A 824 28.45 -15.34 -7.49
N ALA A 825 29.45 -14.47 -7.71
CA ALA A 825 30.63 -14.40 -6.87
C ALA A 825 30.30 -14.00 -5.42
N GLY A 826 30.94 -14.66 -4.44
CA GLY A 826 30.68 -14.43 -3.01
C GLY A 826 29.48 -15.21 -2.45
N TYR A 827 28.88 -16.10 -3.24
CA TYR A 827 27.80 -16.99 -2.82
C TYR A 827 28.08 -18.44 -3.20
N THR A 828 27.44 -19.38 -2.49
CA THR A 828 27.46 -20.80 -2.83
C THR A 828 26.07 -21.40 -2.68
N LEU A 829 25.73 -22.37 -3.54
CA LEU A 829 24.50 -23.13 -3.41
C LEU A 829 24.47 -23.88 -2.07
N GLN A 830 23.34 -23.80 -1.38
CA GLN A 830 23.06 -24.44 -0.10
C GLN A 830 21.94 -25.47 -0.29
N PRO A 831 22.28 -26.75 -0.58
CA PRO A 831 21.28 -27.81 -0.62
C PRO A 831 20.55 -27.94 0.73
N VAL A 832 19.28 -28.32 0.67
CA VAL A 832 18.43 -28.63 1.82
C VAL A 832 18.09 -30.12 1.74
N ASN A 833 18.41 -30.87 2.80
CA ASN A 833 18.24 -32.33 2.85
C ASN A 833 18.79 -33.07 1.61
N GLY A 834 19.92 -32.59 1.06
CA GLY A 834 20.55 -33.14 -0.13
C GLY A 834 19.94 -32.74 -1.47
N SER A 835 18.89 -31.91 -1.50
CA SER A 835 18.27 -31.38 -2.72
C SER A 835 18.70 -29.94 -2.98
N ASN A 836 19.00 -29.60 -4.24
CA ASN A 836 19.42 -28.27 -4.67
C ASN A 836 18.28 -27.23 -4.68
N ALA A 837 17.03 -27.69 -4.64
CA ALA A 837 15.84 -26.89 -4.42
C ALA A 837 14.86 -27.63 -3.49
N VAL A 838 14.01 -26.87 -2.80
CA VAL A 838 12.83 -27.41 -2.09
C VAL A 838 11.61 -27.01 -2.91
N CYS A 839 10.91 -27.98 -3.49
CA CYS A 839 9.78 -27.70 -4.38
C CYS A 839 8.44 -28.09 -3.76
N THR A 840 7.40 -27.35 -4.12
CA THR A 840 6.01 -27.55 -3.69
C THR A 840 5.09 -27.34 -4.89
N ASN A 841 4.19 -28.29 -5.14
CA ASN A 841 3.07 -28.11 -6.05
C ASN A 841 2.14 -27.07 -5.42
N LEU A 842 1.97 -25.92 -6.06
CA LEU A 842 1.17 -24.85 -5.48
C LEU A 842 -0.30 -25.26 -5.43
N VAL A 843 -0.83 -25.88 -6.50
CA VAL A 843 -2.25 -26.26 -6.61
C VAL A 843 -2.66 -27.18 -5.48
N THR A 844 -1.92 -28.28 -5.25
CA THR A 844 -2.26 -29.29 -4.23
C THR A 844 -1.61 -29.05 -2.86
N GLY A 845 -0.68 -28.10 -2.74
CA GLY A 845 0.13 -27.88 -1.55
C GLY A 845 1.18 -28.98 -1.26
N ALA A 846 1.24 -30.04 -2.07
CA ALA A 846 2.11 -31.18 -1.83
C ALA A 846 3.58 -30.89 -2.14
N GLY A 847 4.50 -31.40 -1.32
CA GLY A 847 5.94 -31.34 -1.59
C GLY A 847 6.32 -32.14 -2.82
N VAL A 848 7.15 -31.56 -3.70
CA VAL A 848 7.67 -32.19 -4.92
C VAL A 848 9.17 -32.41 -4.75
N VAL A 849 9.61 -33.67 -4.86
CA VAL A 849 11.03 -34.02 -4.76
C VAL A 849 11.71 -33.79 -6.12
N PRO A 850 12.80 -33.01 -6.21
CA PRO A 850 13.58 -32.89 -7.45
C PRO A 850 14.14 -34.25 -7.89
N THR A 851 13.97 -34.57 -9.18
CA THR A 851 14.47 -35.81 -9.80
C THR A 851 15.96 -35.79 -10.11
N GLY A 852 16.63 -34.65 -9.94
CA GLY A 852 18.07 -34.52 -10.17
C GLY A 852 18.66 -33.22 -9.62
N ASN A 853 19.96 -33.26 -9.31
CA ASN A 853 20.74 -32.14 -8.76
C ASN A 853 21.97 -31.84 -9.66
N PRO A 854 21.78 -31.28 -10.88
CA PRO A 854 22.89 -30.79 -11.69
C PRO A 854 23.66 -29.65 -10.99
N VAL A 855 24.87 -29.35 -11.47
CA VAL A 855 25.70 -28.28 -10.91
C VAL A 855 24.97 -26.94 -10.98
N ASN A 856 24.85 -26.26 -9.84
CA ASN A 856 24.05 -25.04 -9.67
C ASN A 856 22.58 -25.15 -10.13
N GLY A 857 21.96 -26.34 -10.09
CA GLY A 857 20.59 -26.49 -10.58
C GLY A 857 19.82 -27.70 -10.03
N PHE A 858 18.58 -27.82 -10.47
CA PHE A 858 17.67 -28.91 -10.12
C PHE A 858 16.90 -29.38 -11.36
N THR A 859 16.43 -30.62 -11.35
CA THR A 859 15.49 -31.16 -12.34
C THR A 859 14.20 -31.53 -11.61
N VAL A 860 13.05 -31.06 -12.09
CA VAL A 860 11.75 -31.27 -11.44
C VAL A 860 10.69 -31.69 -12.45
N GLN A 861 9.69 -32.47 -12.02
CA GLN A 861 8.50 -32.77 -12.81
C GLN A 861 7.45 -31.67 -12.60
N VAL A 862 6.93 -31.11 -13.69
CA VAL A 862 5.83 -30.14 -13.67
C VAL A 862 4.59 -30.81 -14.28
N PRO A 863 3.47 -30.93 -13.56
CA PRO A 863 2.23 -31.43 -14.13
C PRO A 863 1.61 -30.42 -15.09
N ASN A 864 1.04 -30.92 -16.19
CA ASN A 864 0.19 -30.14 -17.07
C ASN A 864 -1.08 -29.74 -16.29
N GLY A 865 -1.55 -28.51 -16.45
CA GLY A 865 -2.66 -27.98 -15.65
C GLY A 865 -2.27 -27.47 -14.25
N GLN A 866 -0.99 -27.53 -13.85
CA GLN A 866 -0.59 -27.19 -12.47
C GLN A 866 0.71 -26.39 -12.38
N THR A 867 0.96 -25.80 -11.22
CA THR A 867 2.13 -24.96 -10.93
C THR A 867 3.01 -25.62 -9.86
N VAL A 868 4.33 -25.57 -10.06
CA VAL A 868 5.31 -25.92 -9.02
C VAL A 868 6.12 -24.68 -8.68
N ASN A 869 6.33 -24.38 -7.39
CA ASN A 869 7.39 -23.48 -6.96
C ASN A 869 8.60 -24.30 -6.51
N CYS A 870 9.81 -23.85 -6.82
CA CYS A 870 11.06 -24.40 -6.31
C CYS A 870 11.89 -23.32 -5.62
N MET A 871 12.03 -23.42 -4.29
CA MET A 871 12.86 -22.52 -3.50
C MET A 871 14.34 -22.94 -3.59
N VAL A 872 15.19 -22.05 -4.10
CA VAL A 872 16.64 -22.27 -4.29
C VAL A 872 17.42 -21.40 -3.31
N TYR A 873 18.24 -22.01 -2.45
CA TYR A 873 18.98 -21.32 -1.41
C TYR A 873 20.46 -21.15 -1.79
N ASN A 874 20.97 -19.92 -1.74
CA ASN A 874 22.41 -19.66 -1.64
C ASN A 874 22.79 -19.19 -0.25
N ARG A 875 23.98 -19.58 0.22
CA ARG A 875 24.61 -18.98 1.39
C ARG A 875 25.54 -17.86 0.94
N ALA A 876 25.42 -16.69 1.57
CA ALA A 876 26.42 -15.63 1.46
C ALA A 876 27.74 -16.08 2.09
N ALA A 877 28.89 -15.75 1.48
CA ALA A 877 30.18 -16.14 2.02
C ALA A 877 30.40 -15.59 3.45
N PRO A 878 31.06 -16.35 4.35
CA PRO A 878 31.53 -15.82 5.62
C PRO A 878 32.39 -14.58 5.39
N GLN A 879 31.94 -13.43 5.89
CA GLN A 879 32.77 -12.22 5.85
C GLN A 879 33.91 -12.40 6.84
N THR A 880 35.14 -12.37 6.34
CA THR A 880 36.33 -12.47 7.16
C THR A 880 36.55 -11.17 7.95
N SER A 881 37.03 -11.33 9.17
CA SER A 881 37.51 -10.25 10.02
C SER A 881 38.99 -10.44 10.29
N THR A 882 39.68 -9.33 10.59
CA THR A 882 41.00 -9.40 11.23
C THR A 882 40.95 -8.76 12.62
N VAL A 883 41.80 -9.23 13.52
CA VAL A 883 41.90 -8.72 14.90
C VAL A 883 43.31 -8.21 15.13
N THR A 884 43.42 -6.96 15.56
CA THR A 884 44.65 -6.37 16.09
C THR A 884 44.36 -5.84 17.48
N VAL A 885 45.26 -6.07 18.44
CA VAL A 885 45.19 -5.44 19.76
C VAL A 885 46.51 -4.77 20.05
N ASP A 886 46.46 -3.47 20.21
CA ASP A 886 47.57 -2.60 20.57
C ASP A 886 47.56 -2.38 22.09
N LYS A 887 48.69 -1.93 22.62
CA LYS A 887 48.91 -1.75 24.05
C LYS A 887 49.44 -0.37 24.36
N THR A 888 48.92 0.26 25.40
CA THR A 888 49.45 1.50 25.97
C THR A 888 49.79 1.29 27.44
N TRP A 889 50.89 1.87 27.88
CA TRP A 889 51.23 2.06 29.29
C TRP A 889 51.23 3.55 29.59
N ARG A 890 50.38 3.98 30.54
CA ARG A 890 50.40 5.32 31.11
C ARG A 890 51.09 5.24 32.47
N VAL A 891 52.26 5.87 32.58
CA VAL A 891 53.01 5.94 33.83
C VAL A 891 52.80 7.33 34.43
N LEU A 892 52.28 7.35 35.65
CA LEU A 892 51.98 8.54 36.44
C LEU A 892 52.98 8.66 37.59
N ASP A 893 53.28 9.87 38.04
CA ASP A 893 53.97 10.09 39.31
C ASP A 893 53.02 9.92 40.52
N GLY A 894 53.56 10.03 41.73
CA GLY A 894 52.79 10.00 42.99
C GLY A 894 51.79 11.15 43.18
N SER A 895 51.75 12.16 42.29
CA SER A 895 50.73 13.21 42.25
C SER A 895 49.58 12.90 41.27
N GLY A 896 49.74 11.86 40.43
CA GLY A 896 48.83 11.53 39.33
C GLY A 896 49.15 12.23 38.01
N THR A 897 50.28 12.94 37.92
CA THR A 897 50.74 13.59 36.69
C THR A 897 51.38 12.54 35.77
N ALA A 898 51.01 12.51 34.49
CA ALA A 898 51.61 11.58 33.54
C ALA A 898 53.07 11.94 33.24
N ILE A 899 53.99 11.05 33.61
CA ILE A 899 55.44 11.16 33.37
C ILE A 899 55.89 10.33 32.16
N GLY A 900 55.11 9.33 31.75
CA GLY A 900 55.36 8.54 30.54
C GLY A 900 54.06 8.06 29.89
N THR A 901 54.08 7.89 28.57
CA THR A 901 53.05 7.15 27.84
C THR A 901 53.69 6.42 26.68
N TYR A 902 53.65 5.08 26.73
CA TYR A 902 54.37 4.19 25.82
C TYR A 902 53.38 3.28 25.11
N ASN A 903 53.52 3.15 23.80
CA ASN A 903 52.62 2.39 22.94
C ASN A 903 53.38 1.22 22.32
N ILE A 904 52.77 0.05 22.33
CA ILE A 904 53.32 -1.19 21.83
C ILE A 904 52.35 -1.69 20.75
N PRO A 905 52.77 -1.77 19.47
CA PRO A 905 54.14 -1.61 18.98
C PRO A 905 54.58 -0.14 18.82
N GLY A 906 55.86 0.15 19.05
CA GLY A 906 56.51 1.44 18.77
C GLY A 906 57.55 1.86 19.82
N ASP A 907 57.16 1.84 21.09
CA ASP A 907 57.91 2.40 22.22
C ASP A 907 58.55 1.32 23.13
N GLU A 908 58.64 0.05 22.69
CA GLU A 908 59.10 -1.08 23.52
C GLU A 908 60.48 -0.86 24.15
N GLY A 909 61.42 -0.28 23.41
CA GLY A 909 62.78 0.01 23.87
C GLY A 909 62.89 1.24 24.80
N SER A 910 61.78 1.90 25.08
CA SER A 910 61.69 3.08 25.95
C SER A 910 60.77 2.87 27.16
N LEU A 911 60.06 1.72 27.23
CA LEU A 911 59.24 1.34 28.38
C LEU A 911 60.16 1.07 29.60
N PRO A 912 59.84 1.58 30.80
CA PRO A 912 60.61 1.30 32.02
C PRO A 912 60.75 -0.20 32.30
N GLU A 913 62.00 -0.66 32.49
CA GLU A 913 62.32 -2.07 32.69
C GLU A 913 61.61 -2.62 33.94
N GLY A 914 61.01 -3.81 33.82
CA GLY A 914 60.16 -4.41 34.84
C GLY A 914 58.66 -4.23 34.61
N LEU A 915 58.20 -3.35 33.72
CA LEU A 915 56.80 -3.31 33.27
C LEU A 915 56.57 -4.37 32.18
N THR A 916 55.64 -5.31 32.42
CA THR A 916 55.36 -6.44 31.51
C THR A 916 53.87 -6.68 31.30
N GLY A 917 53.48 -7.04 30.08
CA GLY A 917 52.09 -7.25 29.70
C GLY A 917 51.95 -8.28 28.58
N GLN A 918 51.21 -9.34 28.84
CA GLN A 918 50.99 -10.46 27.92
C GLN A 918 49.53 -10.50 27.47
N LEU A 919 49.28 -10.17 26.20
CA LEU A 919 47.97 -10.32 25.57
C LEU A 919 47.58 -11.80 25.51
N THR A 920 46.29 -12.07 25.72
CA THR A 920 45.66 -13.37 25.49
C THR A 920 44.34 -13.18 24.73
N LEU A 921 44.13 -13.98 23.68
CA LEU A 921 42.91 -13.96 22.85
C LEU A 921 42.33 -15.36 22.68
N THR A 922 41.01 -15.46 22.56
CA THR A 922 40.31 -16.66 22.06
C THR A 922 40.18 -16.64 20.54
N GLY A 923 40.12 -17.83 19.93
CA GLY A 923 39.91 -17.98 18.50
C GLY A 923 41.20 -17.91 17.66
N PRO A 924 41.10 -17.90 16.32
CA PRO A 924 39.86 -17.95 15.53
C PRO A 924 39.07 -19.26 15.72
N ALA A 925 37.78 -19.24 15.35
CA ALA A 925 36.80 -20.29 15.64
C ALA A 925 36.77 -20.67 17.14
N ALA A 926 36.48 -21.94 17.47
CA ALA A 926 36.31 -22.42 18.85
C ALA A 926 37.62 -22.63 19.65
N ALA A 927 38.73 -22.01 19.24
CA ALA A 927 40.00 -22.10 19.97
C ALA A 927 39.92 -21.35 21.32
N GLY A 928 40.45 -21.98 22.37
CA GLY A 928 40.54 -21.38 23.71
C GLY A 928 41.48 -20.18 23.77
N ALA A 929 41.58 -19.56 24.94
CA ALA A 929 42.49 -18.43 25.15
C ALA A 929 43.96 -18.88 25.00
N THR A 930 44.74 -18.15 24.20
CA THR A 930 46.17 -18.39 23.95
C THR A 930 46.98 -17.11 24.13
N ASN A 931 48.28 -17.22 24.43
CA ASN A 931 49.20 -16.08 24.44
C ASN A 931 49.39 -15.52 23.03
N GLN A 932 49.55 -14.21 22.93
CA GLN A 932 49.48 -13.46 21.67
C GLN A 932 50.40 -12.22 21.73
N ASP A 933 51.00 -11.84 20.60
CA ASP A 933 51.82 -10.64 20.47
C ASP A 933 50.97 -9.37 20.22
N TRP A 934 51.36 -8.24 20.79
CA TRP A 934 50.73 -6.94 20.55
C TRP A 934 50.95 -6.45 19.10
N GLY A 935 50.04 -5.63 18.56
CA GLY A 935 50.16 -5.03 17.22
C GLY A 935 50.00 -5.96 16.01
N VAL A 936 50.07 -7.28 16.20
CA VAL A 936 49.99 -8.25 15.10
C VAL A 936 48.56 -8.36 14.57
N VAL A 937 48.40 -8.13 13.25
CA VAL A 937 47.14 -8.34 12.53
C VAL A 937 46.87 -9.83 12.38
N ARG A 938 45.76 -10.32 12.95
CA ARG A 938 45.39 -11.74 12.96
C ARG A 938 44.29 -12.04 11.94
N PRO A 939 44.55 -12.87 10.91
CA PRO A 939 43.54 -13.25 9.91
C PRO A 939 42.60 -14.35 10.44
N ASN A 940 41.69 -14.80 9.56
CA ASN A 940 40.82 -15.97 9.74
C ASN A 940 39.78 -15.89 10.86
N TYR A 941 39.55 -14.71 11.46
CA TYR A 941 38.35 -14.45 12.24
C TYR A 941 37.13 -14.26 11.30
N GLN A 942 35.93 -14.35 11.85
CA GLN A 942 34.66 -14.19 11.12
C GLN A 942 33.85 -13.04 11.71
N ALA A 943 33.15 -12.30 10.84
CA ALA A 943 32.19 -11.28 11.24
C ALA A 943 31.06 -11.90 12.07
N GLY A 944 30.66 -11.23 13.14
CA GLY A 944 29.73 -11.76 14.14
C GLY A 944 30.34 -12.80 15.09
N GLY A 945 31.56 -13.28 14.84
CA GLY A 945 32.25 -14.22 15.72
C GLY A 945 32.65 -13.60 17.06
N ASN A 946 32.61 -14.41 18.13
CA ASN A 946 32.98 -14.00 19.47
C ASN A 946 34.50 -13.92 19.64
N LEU A 947 34.96 -12.86 20.30
CA LEU A 947 36.34 -12.65 20.74
C LEU A 947 36.33 -12.30 22.24
N SER A 948 37.11 -13.02 23.04
CA SER A 948 37.54 -12.59 24.37
C SER A 948 38.95 -12.02 24.28
N ILE A 949 39.15 -10.84 24.87
CA ILE A 949 40.41 -10.10 24.95
C ILE A 949 40.80 -9.99 26.42
N ASN A 950 41.99 -10.44 26.79
CA ASN A 950 42.47 -10.38 28.17
C ASN A 950 43.98 -10.17 28.23
N GLU A 951 44.49 -9.73 29.39
CA GLU A 951 45.92 -9.51 29.61
C GLU A 951 46.37 -10.13 30.94
N THR A 952 47.60 -10.65 30.99
CA THR A 952 48.34 -10.82 32.25
C THR A 952 49.38 -9.72 32.38
N THR A 953 49.28 -8.88 33.41
CA THR A 953 50.20 -7.76 33.68
C THR A 953 51.14 -8.10 34.83
N GLY A 954 52.42 -7.70 34.72
CA GLY A 954 53.42 -7.77 35.79
C GLY A 954 54.16 -6.45 35.98
N ILE A 955 54.60 -6.20 37.22
CA ILE A 955 55.56 -5.14 37.59
C ILE A 955 56.64 -5.80 38.44
N ASP A 956 57.90 -5.75 38.01
CA ASP A 956 59.01 -6.21 38.83
C ASP A 956 59.27 -5.23 39.98
N GLN A 957 58.93 -5.65 41.20
CA GLN A 957 59.08 -4.84 42.41
C GLN A 957 60.54 -4.72 42.90
N THR A 958 61.49 -5.43 42.28
CA THR A 958 62.92 -5.28 42.58
C THR A 958 63.56 -4.15 41.78
N LEU A 959 63.08 -3.91 40.55
CA LEU A 959 63.48 -2.79 39.69
C LEU A 959 62.61 -1.55 39.96
N LEU A 960 61.31 -1.73 40.14
CA LEU A 960 60.32 -0.66 40.23
C LEU A 960 59.56 -0.68 41.59
N PRO A 961 60.25 -0.59 42.74
CA PRO A 961 59.64 -0.73 44.07
C PRO A 961 58.62 0.36 44.43
N GLY A 962 58.68 1.52 43.75
CA GLY A 962 57.71 2.61 43.89
C GLY A 962 56.53 2.54 42.92
N CYS A 963 56.44 1.52 42.05
CA CYS A 963 55.40 1.41 41.01
C CYS A 963 54.28 0.43 41.39
N THR A 964 53.03 0.89 41.24
CA THR A 964 51.81 0.09 41.46
C THR A 964 50.85 0.17 40.27
N LEU A 965 50.26 -0.96 39.89
CA LEU A 965 49.26 -1.01 38.82
C LEU A 965 47.92 -0.47 39.35
N MET A 966 47.46 0.64 38.78
CA MET A 966 46.20 1.30 39.16
C MET A 966 45.02 0.78 38.34
N SER A 967 45.25 0.44 37.06
CA SER A 967 44.24 -0.19 36.19
C SER A 967 44.86 -0.95 35.03
N SER A 968 44.13 -1.94 34.52
CA SER A 968 44.30 -2.59 33.22
C SER A 968 42.93 -2.68 32.57
N ALA A 969 42.72 -2.02 31.44
CA ALA A 969 41.40 -1.85 30.84
C ALA A 969 41.47 -1.75 29.30
N LEU A 970 40.43 -2.21 28.62
CA LEU A 970 40.26 -1.99 27.19
C LEU A 970 39.69 -0.58 26.97
N THR A 971 40.51 0.29 26.40
CA THR A 971 40.28 1.74 26.31
C THR A 971 39.92 2.23 24.92
N GLN A 972 40.08 1.43 23.87
CA GLN A 972 39.63 1.78 22.52
C GLN A 972 39.14 0.56 21.73
N ARG A 973 38.21 0.81 20.81
CA ARG A 973 37.87 -0.05 19.66
C ARG A 973 37.80 0.83 18.42
N GLY A 974 38.68 0.64 17.44
CA GLY A 974 38.81 1.57 16.31
C GLY A 974 39.05 2.99 16.80
N THR A 975 38.19 3.93 16.39
CA THR A 975 38.21 5.33 16.85
C THR A 975 37.37 5.59 18.11
N THR A 976 36.67 4.59 18.66
CA THR A 976 35.79 4.74 19.82
C THR A 976 36.55 4.51 21.12
N THR A 977 36.59 5.51 22.00
CA THR A 977 37.10 5.38 23.37
C THR A 977 36.13 4.57 24.24
N LEU A 978 36.70 3.70 25.08
CA LEU A 978 36.02 2.78 26.00
C LEU A 978 36.70 2.84 27.38
N ASN A 979 36.14 2.13 28.37
CA ASN A 979 36.75 1.93 29.69
C ASN A 979 36.27 0.60 30.29
N GLU A 980 36.56 -0.50 29.58
CA GLU A 980 36.02 -1.82 29.86
C GLU A 980 37.01 -2.69 30.64
N THR A 981 36.54 -3.45 31.62
CA THR A 981 37.39 -4.36 32.41
C THR A 981 37.77 -5.61 31.62
N LEU A 982 39.00 -6.11 31.82
CA LEU A 982 39.44 -7.39 31.27
C LEU A 982 39.07 -8.55 32.22
N PRO A 983 38.74 -9.76 31.71
CA PRO A 983 38.60 -10.13 30.31
C PRO A 983 37.36 -9.50 29.65
N TYR A 984 37.54 -8.92 28.47
CA TYR A 984 36.48 -8.26 27.70
C TYR A 984 35.98 -9.15 26.56
N ALA A 985 34.69 -9.46 26.53
CA ALA A 985 34.06 -10.30 25.51
C ALA A 985 33.22 -9.47 24.52
N THR A 986 33.36 -9.72 23.22
CA THR A 986 32.60 -9.01 22.19
C THR A 986 32.47 -9.77 20.87
N THR A 987 31.64 -9.27 19.95
CA THR A 987 31.54 -9.73 18.56
C THR A 987 32.34 -8.83 17.61
N LEU A 988 32.77 -9.40 16.48
CA LEU A 988 33.59 -8.72 15.47
C LEU A 988 32.76 -8.13 14.32
N ALA A 989 33.14 -6.95 13.85
CA ALA A 989 32.67 -6.37 12.59
C ALA A 989 33.37 -7.04 11.39
N PRO A 990 32.79 -7.02 10.17
CA PRO A 990 33.49 -7.47 8.97
C PRO A 990 34.71 -6.58 8.68
N GLY A 991 35.83 -7.18 8.24
CA GLY A 991 37.08 -6.47 8.01
C GLY A 991 37.90 -6.22 9.29
N PRO A 992 38.74 -5.16 9.34
CA PRO A 992 39.64 -4.91 10.47
C PRO A 992 38.93 -4.50 11.76
N ASN A 993 39.26 -5.18 12.86
CA ASN A 993 38.87 -4.82 14.21
C ASN A 993 40.14 -4.51 15.00
N THR A 994 40.37 -3.24 15.31
CA THR A 994 41.49 -2.80 16.17
C THR A 994 40.97 -2.48 17.57
N PHE A 995 41.76 -2.80 18.58
CA PHE A 995 41.48 -2.53 19.98
C PHE A 995 42.74 -2.02 20.69
N THR A 996 42.59 -1.22 21.74
CA THR A 996 43.73 -0.77 22.56
C THR A 996 43.47 -1.09 24.03
N ILE A 997 44.39 -1.81 24.67
CA ILE A 997 44.41 -1.97 26.13
C ILE A 997 45.35 -0.93 26.74
N THR A 998 44.90 -0.19 27.75
CA THR A 998 45.77 0.70 28.55
C THR A 998 45.98 0.12 29.94
N ASN A 999 47.24 -0.01 30.35
CA ASN A 999 47.60 -0.06 31.77
C ASN A 999 47.87 1.35 32.29
N THR A 1000 47.39 1.65 33.49
CA THR A 1000 47.80 2.85 34.23
C THR A 1000 48.60 2.42 35.45
N VAL A 1001 49.82 2.94 35.59
CA VAL A 1001 50.74 2.64 36.70
C VAL A 1001 51.07 3.95 37.41
N THR A 1002 51.07 3.96 38.73
CA THR A 1002 51.57 5.08 39.53
C THR A 1002 52.95 4.69 40.08
N CYS A 1003 53.97 5.45 39.73
CA CYS A 1003 55.37 5.26 40.11
C CYS A 1003 55.85 6.43 40.96
N THR A 1004 56.13 6.18 42.23
CA THR A 1004 56.62 7.20 43.17
C THR A 1004 58.14 7.08 43.33
N THR A 1005 58.90 7.81 42.51
CA THR A 1005 60.35 7.95 42.69
C THR A 1005 60.67 8.69 43.98
N THR A 1006 61.66 8.20 44.75
CA THR A 1006 62.02 8.79 46.05
C THR A 1006 63.52 8.93 46.29
N LEU A 1007 63.89 9.96 47.06
CA LEU A 1007 65.25 10.27 47.47
C LEU A 1007 65.34 10.43 48.99
N THR A 1008 66.24 9.71 49.65
CA THR A 1008 66.56 9.89 51.08
C THR A 1008 67.94 10.55 51.24
N LEU A 1009 68.03 11.55 52.11
CA LEU A 1009 69.30 12.18 52.50
C LEU A 1009 69.64 11.86 53.97
N LEU A 1010 70.83 11.30 54.19
CA LEU A 1010 71.37 10.97 55.52
C LEU A 1010 72.61 11.82 55.85
N LYS A 1011 72.87 12.00 57.15
CA LYS A 1011 74.08 12.63 57.68
C LYS A 1011 74.87 11.63 58.51
N SER A 1012 76.13 11.44 58.16
CA SER A 1012 77.12 10.74 58.98
C SER A 1012 78.12 11.73 59.55
N VAL A 1013 78.56 11.48 60.78
CA VAL A 1013 79.65 12.21 61.45
C VAL A 1013 80.63 11.16 61.94
N GLU A 1014 81.86 11.23 61.43
CA GLU A 1014 82.96 10.35 61.78
C GLU A 1014 83.99 11.11 62.63
N ASP A 1015 84.78 10.38 63.42
CA ASP A 1015 85.89 10.89 64.24
C ASP A 1015 85.52 12.01 65.24
N GLY A 1016 84.28 12.03 65.74
CA GLY A 1016 83.81 13.07 66.66
C GLY A 1016 82.44 12.80 67.30
N THR A 1017 81.94 13.79 68.05
CA THR A 1017 80.71 13.71 68.86
C THR A 1017 79.61 14.70 68.45
N ALA A 1018 79.79 15.42 67.34
CA ALA A 1018 78.79 16.36 66.83
C ALA A 1018 77.51 15.63 66.37
N SER A 1019 76.34 16.21 66.67
CA SER A 1019 75.05 15.63 66.25
C SER A 1019 74.88 15.76 64.74
N PRO A 1020 74.41 14.72 64.03
CA PRO A 1020 74.01 14.82 62.62
C PRO A 1020 73.01 15.97 62.35
N ALA A 1021 72.17 16.31 63.34
CA ALA A 1021 71.19 17.39 63.21
C ALA A 1021 71.79 18.82 63.18
N ASN A 1022 73.10 18.97 63.40
CA ASN A 1022 73.81 20.25 63.30
C ASN A 1022 73.92 20.78 61.85
N TRP A 1023 73.53 19.98 60.86
CA TRP A 1023 73.55 20.32 59.44
C TRP A 1023 72.17 20.13 58.81
N ASP A 1024 71.81 21.02 57.90
CA ASP A 1024 70.71 20.83 56.96
C ASP A 1024 71.25 20.30 55.63
N LEU A 1025 70.71 19.17 55.19
CA LEU A 1025 70.99 18.53 53.91
C LEU A 1025 69.97 19.02 52.88
N ARG A 1026 70.44 19.32 51.68
CA ARG A 1026 69.61 19.88 50.59
C ARG A 1026 69.78 19.10 49.29
N ALA A 1027 68.66 18.80 48.64
CA ALA A 1027 68.58 18.43 47.24
C ALA A 1027 67.93 19.59 46.46
N ASN A 1028 68.68 20.18 45.52
CA ASN A 1028 68.26 21.33 44.73
C ASN A 1028 67.95 20.92 43.28
N GLY A 1029 66.67 20.74 42.96
CA GLY A 1029 66.20 20.54 41.58
C GLY A 1029 65.97 21.84 40.79
N GLY A 1030 66.35 23.00 41.34
CA GLY A 1030 66.09 24.31 40.77
C GLY A 1030 64.82 24.98 41.30
N THR A 1031 64.12 25.72 40.42
CA THR A 1031 62.85 26.41 40.73
C THR A 1031 61.62 25.52 40.54
N THR A 1032 61.72 24.57 39.62
CA THR A 1032 60.73 23.56 39.22
C THR A 1032 61.55 22.43 38.55
N PRO A 1033 61.71 21.24 39.16
CA PRO A 1033 61.07 20.75 40.39
C PRO A 1033 61.54 21.40 41.69
N GLN A 1034 60.95 20.95 42.80
CA GLN A 1034 61.08 21.54 44.13
C GLN A 1034 62.45 21.30 44.77
N THR A 1035 62.97 22.29 45.50
CA THR A 1035 64.08 22.12 46.47
C THR A 1035 63.57 21.43 47.75
N PHE A 1036 64.30 20.42 48.21
CA PHE A 1036 64.09 19.78 49.52
C PHE A 1036 65.25 20.10 50.46
N THR A 1037 64.95 20.42 51.72
CA THR A 1037 65.95 20.70 52.79
C THR A 1037 65.49 20.05 54.09
N VAL A 1038 66.38 19.33 54.78
CA VAL A 1038 66.09 18.66 56.06
C VAL A 1038 67.28 18.63 57.02
N SER A 1039 67.01 18.65 58.32
CA SER A 1039 68.03 18.43 59.34
C SER A 1039 68.59 17.00 59.28
N GLY A 1040 69.90 16.88 59.42
CA GLY A 1040 70.65 15.65 59.20
C GLY A 1040 70.33 14.54 60.20
N SER A 1041 70.17 13.32 59.69
CA SER A 1041 69.95 12.10 60.48
C SER A 1041 70.77 10.95 59.93
N ASN A 1042 71.35 10.13 60.81
CA ASN A 1042 72.05 8.90 60.40
C ASN A 1042 71.10 7.73 60.10
N ALA A 1043 69.81 7.87 60.41
CA ALA A 1043 68.75 6.88 60.14
C ALA A 1043 67.79 7.35 59.05
N ARG A 1044 67.31 6.41 58.22
CA ARG A 1044 66.22 6.66 57.25
C ARG A 1044 64.90 6.88 58.00
N SER A 1045 64.10 7.83 57.53
CA SER A 1045 62.76 8.13 58.04
C SER A 1045 61.91 8.81 56.97
N ALA A 1046 60.61 8.95 57.20
CA ALA A 1046 59.75 9.82 56.39
C ALA A 1046 60.13 11.31 56.49
N GLY A 1047 60.83 11.72 57.56
CA GLY A 1047 61.27 13.11 57.77
C GLY A 1047 62.49 13.52 56.94
N ASN A 1048 63.19 12.58 56.30
CA ASN A 1048 64.35 12.83 55.44
C ASN A 1048 64.30 12.03 54.11
N THR A 1049 63.09 11.64 53.69
CA THR A 1049 62.81 10.98 52.41
C THR A 1049 61.72 11.73 51.67
N PHE A 1050 61.93 12.04 50.39
CA PHE A 1050 61.03 12.86 49.58
C PHE A 1050 60.62 12.12 48.32
N ALA A 1051 59.41 12.40 47.82
CA ALA A 1051 59.10 12.13 46.42
C ALA A 1051 59.85 13.15 45.55
N VAL A 1052 60.55 12.67 44.53
CA VAL A 1052 61.32 13.50 43.58
C VAL A 1052 60.83 13.25 42.16
N THR A 1053 61.14 14.18 41.25
CA THR A 1053 60.88 13.99 39.82
C THR A 1053 61.86 12.96 39.28
N ALA A 1054 61.34 11.94 38.60
CA ALA A 1054 62.15 10.91 37.97
C ALA A 1054 63.09 11.50 36.90
N ASP A 1055 64.28 10.91 36.77
CA ASP A 1055 65.31 11.23 35.77
C ASP A 1055 65.76 12.70 35.74
N HIS A 1056 65.47 13.46 36.80
CA HIS A 1056 65.81 14.88 36.93
C HIS A 1056 67.06 15.09 37.79
N ASP A 1057 67.90 16.06 37.41
CA ASP A 1057 69.14 16.44 38.10
C ASP A 1057 68.91 17.22 39.41
N TYR A 1058 69.33 16.66 40.53
CA TYR A 1058 69.36 17.31 41.84
C TYR A 1058 70.80 17.59 42.30
N GLU A 1059 71.16 18.86 42.49
CA GLU A 1059 72.42 19.23 43.15
C GLU A 1059 72.32 18.90 44.65
N LEU A 1060 73.22 18.04 45.15
CA LEU A 1060 73.31 17.71 46.57
C LEU A 1060 74.21 18.71 47.30
N SER A 1061 73.75 19.25 48.43
CA SER A 1061 74.52 20.21 49.22
C SER A 1061 74.24 20.10 50.72
N GLU A 1062 75.20 20.56 51.54
CA GLU A 1062 75.09 20.64 52.99
C GLU A 1062 75.24 22.09 53.46
N LEU A 1063 74.48 22.46 54.48
CA LEU A 1063 74.52 23.78 55.14
C LEU A 1063 74.59 23.60 56.67
N PRO A 1064 75.32 24.44 57.42
CA PRO A 1064 75.21 24.45 58.89
C PRO A 1064 73.81 24.89 59.32
N HIS A 1065 73.18 24.13 60.24
CA HIS A 1065 71.86 24.45 60.79
C HIS A 1065 71.91 25.67 61.74
N ASP A 1066 73.05 25.85 62.44
CA ASP A 1066 73.39 27.05 63.19
C ASP A 1066 74.69 27.66 62.61
N PRO A 1067 74.67 28.92 62.13
CA PRO A 1067 75.88 29.63 61.67
C PRO A 1067 76.99 29.81 62.73
N ALA A 1068 76.71 29.59 64.02
CA ALA A 1068 77.70 29.59 65.10
C ALA A 1068 78.28 28.19 65.41
N ALA A 1069 77.74 27.13 64.79
CA ALA A 1069 78.22 25.75 64.93
C ALA A 1069 79.40 25.45 63.97
N PRO A 1070 80.23 24.44 64.25
CA PRO A 1070 81.66 24.70 64.39
C PRO A 1070 82.50 24.53 63.12
N LEU A 1071 83.50 25.42 62.96
CA LEU A 1071 84.65 25.28 62.06
C LEU A 1071 85.54 24.04 62.33
N ALA A 1072 85.14 23.17 63.25
CA ALA A 1072 85.88 21.98 63.68
C ALA A 1072 85.47 20.70 62.94
N TYR A 1073 84.58 20.78 61.95
CA TYR A 1073 84.22 19.65 61.08
C TYR A 1073 84.11 20.11 59.63
N LEU A 1074 84.53 19.27 58.70
CA LEU A 1074 84.46 19.52 57.25
C LEU A 1074 83.73 18.36 56.56
N LEU A 1075 83.10 18.64 55.41
CA LEU A 1075 82.63 17.62 54.49
C LEU A 1075 83.83 16.89 53.89
N ASP A 1076 83.88 15.57 54.13
CA ASP A 1076 84.96 14.68 53.66
C ASP A 1076 84.56 14.00 52.34
N ARG A 1077 83.27 13.60 52.24
CA ARG A 1077 82.69 12.91 51.09
C ARG A 1077 81.16 12.84 51.13
N VAL A 1078 80.55 12.77 49.95
CA VAL A 1078 79.19 12.22 49.77
C VAL A 1078 79.28 10.76 49.31
N GLU A 1079 78.40 9.90 49.81
CA GLU A 1079 78.32 8.47 49.45
C GLU A 1079 76.89 8.06 49.06
N PHE A 1080 76.77 7.22 48.04
CA PHE A 1080 75.53 6.56 47.61
C PHE A 1080 75.39 5.18 48.27
N CYS A 1081 74.15 4.81 48.59
CA CYS A 1081 73.78 3.47 49.06
C CYS A 1081 73.57 2.53 47.86
N VAL A 1082 74.54 1.65 47.60
CA VAL A 1082 74.25 0.45 46.79
C VAL A 1082 73.46 -0.53 47.68
N PRO A 1083 72.24 -0.96 47.30
CA PRO A 1083 71.42 -1.82 48.16
C PRO A 1083 72.08 -3.19 48.42
N ASN A 1084 72.35 -3.49 49.70
CA ASN A 1084 72.95 -4.78 50.07
C ASN A 1084 71.86 -5.84 50.29
N ALA A 1085 71.69 -6.75 49.33
CA ALA A 1085 70.65 -7.78 49.37
C ALA A 1085 70.74 -8.77 50.55
N ALA A 1086 71.88 -8.83 51.27
CA ALA A 1086 72.03 -9.69 52.45
C ALA A 1086 71.50 -9.05 53.76
N THR A 1087 71.11 -7.77 53.75
CA THR A 1087 70.55 -7.08 54.93
C THR A 1087 69.40 -6.14 54.56
N THR A 1088 68.22 -6.34 55.16
CA THR A 1088 67.02 -5.54 54.88
C THR A 1088 67.24 -4.06 55.19
N GLY A 1089 67.23 -3.20 54.17
CA GLY A 1089 67.54 -1.76 54.30
C GLY A 1089 69.04 -1.42 54.40
N GLY A 1090 69.91 -2.42 54.27
CA GLY A 1090 71.36 -2.28 54.28
C GLY A 1090 71.91 -1.58 53.02
N CYS A 1091 73.11 -1.02 53.18
CA CYS A 1091 73.79 -0.23 52.15
C CYS A 1091 75.28 -0.59 52.13
N ASP A 1092 75.77 -0.97 50.96
CA ASP A 1092 77.19 -0.90 50.66
C ASP A 1092 77.47 0.51 50.14
N TRP A 1093 78.18 1.31 50.93
CA TRP A 1093 78.36 2.74 50.67
C TRP A 1093 79.51 2.98 49.69
N SER A 1094 79.20 3.61 48.56
CA SER A 1094 80.17 4.00 47.53
C SER A 1094 80.32 5.52 47.47
N ARG A 1095 81.55 6.05 47.41
CA ARG A 1095 81.77 7.49 47.23
C ARG A 1095 81.27 7.93 45.86
N VAL A 1096 80.62 9.09 45.80
CA VAL A 1096 80.21 9.76 44.56
C VAL A 1096 80.97 11.08 44.38
N ASP A 1097 80.90 11.66 43.19
CA ASP A 1097 81.34 13.04 42.95
C ASP A 1097 80.31 14.00 43.52
N GLU A 1098 80.66 14.67 44.61
CA GLU A 1098 79.84 15.65 45.33
C GLU A 1098 79.66 16.99 44.57
N ALA A 1099 80.32 17.17 43.44
CA ALA A 1099 80.09 18.29 42.52
C ALA A 1099 79.17 17.95 41.32
N ALA A 1100 78.79 16.67 41.15
CA ALA A 1100 77.85 16.23 40.12
C ALA A 1100 76.40 16.26 40.65
N PRO A 1101 75.41 16.58 39.80
CA PRO A 1101 74.01 16.35 40.16
C PRO A 1101 73.70 14.84 40.23
N VAL A 1102 72.66 14.48 40.96
CA VAL A 1102 72.15 13.11 41.05
C VAL A 1102 70.73 13.04 40.49
N SER A 1103 70.43 12.00 39.73
CA SER A 1103 69.08 11.65 39.29
C SER A 1103 68.65 10.31 39.90
N VAL A 1104 67.36 9.99 39.78
CA VAL A 1104 66.74 8.77 40.32
C VAL A 1104 65.67 8.29 39.33
N GLY A 1105 65.68 7.01 38.96
CA GLY A 1105 64.82 6.48 37.90
C GLY A 1105 63.33 6.47 38.24
N VAL A 1106 62.49 6.25 37.23
CA VAL A 1106 61.03 6.12 37.39
C VAL A 1106 60.67 5.00 38.38
N GLY A 1107 60.07 5.35 39.52
CA GLY A 1107 59.68 4.39 40.56
C GLY A 1107 60.81 3.88 41.45
N GLU A 1108 62.05 4.39 41.32
CA GLU A 1108 63.19 3.96 42.13
C GLU A 1108 63.26 4.65 43.51
N HIS A 1109 64.16 4.16 44.37
CA HIS A 1109 64.46 4.71 45.70
C HIS A 1109 65.97 4.88 45.92
N ALA A 1110 66.49 6.08 45.69
CA ALA A 1110 67.91 6.39 45.92
C ALA A 1110 68.15 6.91 47.35
N VAL A 1111 69.29 6.54 47.93
CA VAL A 1111 69.72 7.04 49.24
C VAL A 1111 71.17 7.50 49.20
N TYR A 1112 71.40 8.74 49.64
CA TYR A 1112 72.73 9.34 49.76
C TYR A 1112 73.02 9.72 51.21
N ARG A 1113 74.30 9.74 51.59
CA ARG A 1113 74.76 10.28 52.87
C ARG A 1113 75.93 11.24 52.72
N PHE A 1114 75.86 12.35 53.45
CA PHE A 1114 76.95 13.32 53.58
C PHE A 1114 77.79 12.93 54.80
N VAL A 1115 79.09 12.77 54.65
CA VAL A 1115 79.99 12.36 55.74
C VAL A 1115 80.93 13.51 56.12
N ASN A 1116 80.84 13.95 57.38
CA ASN A 1116 81.79 14.94 57.92
C ASN A 1116 82.77 14.28 58.89
N ARG A 1117 84.00 14.82 58.91
CA ARG A 1117 85.05 14.44 59.86
C ARG A 1117 85.55 15.65 60.62
N SER A 1118 86.13 15.40 61.79
CA SER A 1118 86.78 16.43 62.60
C SER A 1118 87.93 17.07 61.82
N ALA A 1119 88.02 18.40 61.84
CA ALA A 1119 89.08 19.14 61.18
C ALA A 1119 90.42 18.94 61.92
N PRO A 1120 91.53 18.68 61.23
CA PRO A 1120 92.81 18.40 61.88
C PRO A 1120 93.30 19.62 62.67
N ALA A 1121 93.74 19.37 63.91
CA ALA A 1121 94.24 20.42 64.79
C ALA A 1121 95.51 21.08 64.23
N LEU A 1122 95.55 22.41 64.27
CA LEU A 1122 96.66 23.19 63.70
C LEU A 1122 97.86 23.20 64.67
N GLU A 1123 98.74 22.21 64.57
CA GLU A 1123 99.99 22.18 65.36
C GLU A 1123 100.95 23.31 64.93
N VAL A 1124 101.36 24.14 65.90
CA VAL A 1124 102.34 25.22 65.68
C VAL A 1124 103.59 24.92 66.51
N PRO A 1125 104.77 24.69 65.89
CA PRO A 1125 105.96 24.26 66.62
C PRO A 1125 106.59 25.40 67.44
N LEU A 1126 106.75 25.17 68.74
CA LEU A 1126 107.40 26.08 69.69
C LEU A 1126 108.91 25.80 69.80
N THR A 1127 109.77 26.57 69.13
CA THR A 1127 111.12 26.95 69.61
C THR A 1127 111.83 27.92 68.65
N GLY A 1128 112.60 28.88 69.20
CA GLY A 1128 113.52 29.75 68.44
C GLY A 1128 112.86 31.02 67.88
N GLY A 1129 113.08 32.17 68.54
CA GLY A 1129 112.49 33.45 68.14
C GLY A 1129 113.41 34.34 67.29
N LEU A 1130 112.81 35.15 66.41
CA LEU A 1130 113.38 36.36 65.81
C LEU A 1130 112.36 37.51 65.89
N SER A 1131 112.80 38.74 65.60
CA SER A 1131 112.19 39.99 66.08
C SER A 1131 110.89 40.44 65.40
N SER A 1132 110.17 41.31 66.11
CA SER A 1132 108.83 41.86 65.80
C SER A 1132 108.68 42.62 64.48
N ASP A 1133 109.79 43.05 63.87
CA ASP A 1133 109.75 44.13 62.87
C ASP A 1133 109.60 43.61 61.42
N ALA A 1134 109.55 42.28 61.23
CA ALA A 1134 109.50 41.64 59.91
C ALA A 1134 108.08 41.52 59.31
N LEU A 1135 107.00 41.60 60.12
CA LEU A 1135 105.63 41.34 59.66
C LEU A 1135 104.83 42.58 59.23
N GLY A 1136 105.36 43.78 59.46
CA GLY A 1136 104.65 45.04 59.15
C GLY A 1136 104.47 45.35 57.65
N ILE A 1137 105.20 44.67 56.75
CA ILE A 1137 105.28 45.02 55.32
C ILE A 1137 104.61 43.99 54.40
N ALA A 1138 104.37 42.75 54.85
CA ALA A 1138 103.70 41.73 54.05
C ALA A 1138 102.15 41.83 54.09
N GLY A 1139 101.56 42.21 55.23
CA GLY A 1139 100.10 42.14 55.44
C GLY A 1139 99.27 43.07 54.56
N ALA A 1140 99.79 44.25 54.22
CA ALA A 1140 99.04 45.26 53.45
C ALA A 1140 98.84 44.89 51.96
N GLY A 1141 99.74 44.10 51.38
CA GLY A 1141 99.68 43.76 49.95
C GLY A 1141 98.55 42.79 49.57
N ILE A 1142 98.22 41.86 50.47
CA ILE A 1142 97.27 40.76 50.16
C ILE A 1142 95.82 41.25 50.21
N ALA A 1143 95.47 42.13 51.16
CA ALA A 1143 94.14 42.73 51.25
C ALA A 1143 93.78 43.57 50.01
N GLY A 1144 94.76 44.27 49.41
CA GLY A 1144 94.56 45.04 48.18
C GLY A 1144 94.25 44.19 46.95
N LEU A 1145 94.87 43.01 46.83
CA LEU A 1145 94.66 42.11 45.68
C LEU A 1145 93.26 41.49 45.68
N ALA A 1146 92.75 41.10 46.85
CA ALA A 1146 91.43 40.48 46.98
C ALA A 1146 90.29 41.41 46.53
N LEU A 1147 90.35 42.69 46.89
CA LEU A 1147 89.35 43.69 46.52
C LEU A 1147 89.34 44.02 45.01
N LEU A 1148 90.51 43.96 44.35
CA LEU A 1148 90.61 44.14 42.90
C LEU A 1148 90.06 42.95 42.11
N LEU A 1149 90.25 41.71 42.59
CA LEU A 1149 89.70 40.52 41.94
C LEU A 1149 88.17 40.45 42.04
N GLY A 1150 87.57 40.86 43.17
CA GLY A 1150 86.12 40.89 43.34
C GLY A 1150 85.38 41.86 42.41
N ALA A 1151 86.01 42.98 42.03
CA ALA A 1151 85.42 43.96 41.11
C ALA A 1151 85.36 43.45 39.65
N VAL A 1152 86.31 42.59 39.25
CA VAL A 1152 86.42 42.06 37.87
C VAL A 1152 85.42 40.91 37.62
N THR A 1153 85.05 40.14 38.64
CA THR A 1153 84.02 39.10 38.51
C THR A 1153 82.61 39.68 38.46
N TRP A 1154 82.32 40.71 39.27
CA TRP A 1154 81.00 41.37 39.30
C TRP A 1154 80.62 42.04 37.96
N THR A 1155 81.61 42.60 37.26
CA THR A 1155 81.38 43.30 35.98
C THR A 1155 81.18 42.36 34.77
N ARG A 1156 81.64 41.10 34.83
CA ARG A 1156 81.43 40.12 33.74
C ARG A 1156 80.03 39.50 33.71
N ARG A 1157 79.30 39.42 34.83
CA ARG A 1157 77.96 38.80 34.91
C ARG A 1157 76.80 39.65 34.37
N ARG A 1158 77.05 40.81 33.75
CA ARG A 1158 76.00 41.75 33.27
C ARG A 1158 75.91 41.96 31.75
N ARG A 1159 76.49 41.05 30.95
CA ARG A 1159 76.35 41.03 29.49
C ARG A 1159 76.23 39.60 28.94
N HIS A 1160 75.04 39.01 29.08
CA HIS A 1160 74.48 38.00 28.16
C HIS A 1160 72.99 37.85 28.47
N THR A 1161 72.20 38.82 28.02
CA THR A 1161 70.73 38.78 28.02
C THR A 1161 70.24 39.22 26.65
N GLU A 1162 70.16 38.28 25.72
CA GLU A 1162 69.42 38.44 24.46
C GLU A 1162 69.03 37.04 23.95
N PRO A 1163 67.73 36.74 23.73
CA PRO A 1163 67.27 35.47 23.20
C PRO A 1163 67.22 35.49 21.66
N SER A 1164 67.31 34.34 20.99
CA SER A 1164 67.11 34.22 19.54
C SER A 1164 66.75 32.79 19.12
N ALA A 1165 65.70 32.68 18.30
CA ALA A 1165 65.16 31.47 17.65
C ALA A 1165 64.74 30.35 18.62
#